data_AF-A0A7S0FKQ8-F1
#
_entry.id   AF-A0A7S0FKQ8-F1
#
_cell.length_a   1.000
_cell.length_b   1.000
_cell.length_c   1.000
_cell.angle_alpha   90.00
_cell.angle_beta   90.00
_cell.angle_gamma   90.00
#
_symmetry.space_group_name_H-M   'P 1'
#
loop_
_entity.id
_entity.type
_entity.pdbx_description
1 polymer ?
#
loop_
_entity_poly.entity_id
_entity_poly.type
_entity_poly.pdbx_seq_one_letter_code
_entity_poly.pdbx_strand_id
1 'polypeptide(L)'
;AHCDGHSRTVTVAQSTGGFIFGGYSGSAAWGNQGQWAPSDGAFLFRLAGPGVQVPSRHPLVQNPGHAIYCHGGHGPTFGAGHDLYIQNSAGTHSSLISNLGATYSQQAEGGVITLASLAESSSTTITEWEVFSVEVQPTVDGLLKEALSVPGELPESRRVLEQVRAVLAVARAGGHSQQRAREDIAAKRAHLERDVEFMKKFINTPGTEHQIVQLNVSGKAMATMRSTLTQCAGSLLASKFGPRWSVLDEDIVDGGVFFDLSPALFSTILQFLRLKRLCGELDISAPPVPRSSVQTFDRLLDYLSMREYVPIALLDSVLLSLDQVATLQGWLMAGVRELRQANLLHRASRDSFTAAAFHAHCDGHSRTVTVAQSTGGFIFGGYSGSAAWGNQGQWAPSDGAFLFRLAGPGVQVPSRHPLVQNPGHAIYCHGGHGPTFGAGHDLYIQNSAGTHSSLISNLGATYSQQAEGGVITLASLAESSSTTITEWEVFSVEVQPTVDGLLKEALSVPGELPESRRVLEQVRAVLAVARAGGHSQQRAREDIAAKRAHLERDVEFMKKFINTPGTEHQIVQLNVSGKAMATMRSTLTQCAGSLLASKFGPRWSVLDEDIVDGGVFFDLSPALFSTILQFLRLKRLCGELDISAPPVPRSSVQTFDRLLDYLSMREYVPIALLDSVLLSLDQVATLQGWLMAGVRELRQANLLHRASRDSFTAAAFHAHCDGHS
;
A
#
# COMPACT_ATOMS: atom_id res chain seq x y z
N ALA A 1 -35.45 -36.46 -43.12
CA ALA A 1 -35.25 -37.72 -42.36
C ALA A 1 -34.55 -37.47 -41.02
N HIS A 2 -33.24 -37.18 -40.97
CA HIS A 2 -32.54 -36.97 -39.68
C HIS A 2 -33.04 -35.78 -38.86
N CYS A 3 -33.62 -34.77 -39.51
CA CYS A 3 -34.18 -33.60 -38.84
C CYS A 3 -35.68 -33.77 -38.50
N ASP A 4 -36.35 -34.82 -38.99
CA ASP A 4 -37.80 -34.97 -38.84
C ASP A 4 -38.15 -35.13 -37.35
N GLY A 5 -39.17 -34.40 -36.89
CA GLY A 5 -39.56 -34.34 -35.48
C GLY A 5 -38.76 -33.34 -34.63
N HIS A 6 -37.63 -32.82 -35.13
CA HIS A 6 -36.88 -31.77 -34.43
C HIS A 6 -37.45 -30.39 -34.72
N SER A 7 -37.81 -29.66 -33.66
CA SER A 7 -38.05 -28.21 -33.68
C SER A 7 -36.82 -27.47 -33.17
N ARG A 8 -36.82 -26.13 -33.27
CA ARG A 8 -35.71 -25.26 -32.84
C ARG A 8 -34.38 -25.65 -33.48
N THR A 9 -34.38 -25.72 -34.80
CA THR A 9 -33.18 -26.07 -35.56
C THR A 9 -32.63 -24.84 -36.29
N VAL A 10 -31.31 -24.73 -36.38
CA VAL A 10 -30.64 -23.72 -37.21
C VAL A 10 -30.08 -24.40 -38.44
N THR A 11 -30.52 -23.98 -39.61
CA THR A 11 -29.92 -24.34 -40.90
C THR A 11 -28.90 -23.27 -41.29
N VAL A 12 -27.67 -23.68 -41.63
CA VAL A 12 -26.60 -22.81 -42.15
C VAL A 12 -26.17 -23.34 -43.51
N ALA A 13 -26.01 -22.48 -44.51
CA ALA A 13 -25.56 -22.85 -45.84
C ALA A 13 -24.52 -21.85 -46.37
N GLN A 14 -23.62 -22.35 -47.22
CA GLN A 14 -22.61 -21.57 -47.92
C GLN A 14 -22.81 -21.64 -49.44
N SER A 15 -22.83 -20.49 -50.13
CA SER A 15 -22.88 -20.45 -51.60
C SER A 15 -21.50 -20.48 -52.25
N THR A 16 -21.45 -20.81 -53.55
CA THR A 16 -20.23 -20.69 -54.37
C THR A 16 -19.68 -19.27 -54.44
N GLY A 17 -20.54 -18.24 -54.27
CA GLY A 17 -20.13 -16.84 -54.15
C GLY A 17 -19.52 -16.48 -52.78
N GLY A 18 -19.40 -17.44 -51.87
CA GLY A 18 -18.81 -17.24 -50.54
C GLY A 18 -19.75 -16.61 -49.51
N PHE A 19 -21.06 -16.56 -49.78
CA PHE A 19 -22.04 -16.06 -48.81
C PHE A 19 -22.42 -17.15 -47.80
N ILE A 20 -22.56 -16.77 -46.53
CA ILE A 20 -23.03 -17.63 -45.44
C ILE A 20 -24.38 -17.11 -44.97
N PHE A 21 -25.41 -17.95 -45.06
CA PHE A 21 -26.80 -17.59 -44.77
C PHE A 21 -27.58 -18.80 -44.25
N GLY A 22 -28.82 -18.60 -43.84
CA GLY A 22 -29.59 -19.69 -43.27
C GLY A 22 -30.92 -19.28 -42.65
N GLY A 23 -31.50 -20.19 -41.89
CA GLY A 23 -32.80 -20.03 -41.25
C GLY A 23 -32.90 -20.75 -39.92
N TYR A 24 -33.60 -20.14 -38.97
CA TYR A 24 -33.96 -20.75 -37.70
C TYR A 24 -35.45 -21.14 -37.71
N SER A 25 -35.75 -22.39 -37.40
CA SER A 25 -37.12 -22.93 -37.52
C SER A 25 -38.05 -22.55 -36.36
N GLY A 26 -37.54 -21.99 -35.26
CA GLY A 26 -38.35 -21.61 -34.10
C GLY A 26 -39.10 -22.80 -33.49
N SER A 27 -40.38 -22.64 -33.17
CA SER A 27 -41.21 -23.74 -32.63
C SER A 27 -41.62 -24.78 -33.68
N ALA A 28 -41.44 -24.53 -34.97
CA ALA A 28 -41.81 -25.48 -36.01
C ALA A 28 -40.88 -26.70 -36.04
N ALA A 29 -41.47 -27.89 -36.01
CA ALA A 29 -40.78 -29.15 -36.18
C ALA A 29 -40.75 -29.58 -37.65
N TRP A 30 -39.62 -30.10 -38.12
CA TRP A 30 -39.56 -30.67 -39.47
C TRP A 30 -40.40 -31.94 -39.58
N GLY A 31 -40.91 -32.20 -40.78
CA GLY A 31 -41.63 -33.42 -41.12
C GLY A 31 -41.55 -33.72 -42.61
N ASN A 32 -42.27 -34.75 -43.05
CA ASN A 32 -42.16 -35.27 -44.42
C ASN A 32 -43.51 -35.38 -45.16
N GLN A 33 -44.61 -34.88 -44.58
CA GLN A 33 -45.99 -35.11 -45.04
C GLN A 33 -46.50 -34.10 -46.08
N GLY A 34 -45.64 -33.20 -46.58
CA GLY A 34 -46.02 -32.18 -47.54
C GLY A 34 -46.94 -31.12 -46.96
N GLN A 35 -46.58 -30.56 -45.80
CA GLN A 35 -47.39 -29.58 -45.08
C GLN A 35 -46.55 -28.38 -44.65
N TRP A 36 -47.20 -27.23 -44.52
CA TRP A 36 -46.63 -26.05 -43.89
C TRP A 36 -46.70 -26.17 -42.36
N ALA A 37 -45.64 -25.81 -41.66
CA ALA A 37 -45.61 -25.78 -40.21
C ALA A 37 -45.54 -24.33 -39.68
N PRO A 38 -46.44 -23.95 -38.75
CA PRO A 38 -46.39 -22.65 -38.10
C PRO A 38 -45.20 -22.55 -37.15
N SER A 39 -44.62 -21.35 -37.00
CA SER A 39 -43.55 -21.11 -36.03
C SER A 39 -43.67 -19.78 -35.32
N ASP A 40 -43.42 -19.81 -34.01
CA ASP A 40 -43.18 -18.64 -33.19
C ASP A 40 -41.67 -18.39 -33.12
N GLY A 41 -41.23 -17.27 -33.70
CA GLY A 41 -39.84 -16.83 -33.63
C GLY A 41 -38.91 -17.41 -34.70
N ALA A 42 -39.42 -17.99 -35.79
CA ALA A 42 -38.60 -18.30 -36.95
C ALA A 42 -38.07 -17.02 -37.62
N PHE A 43 -36.85 -17.09 -38.16
CA PHE A 43 -36.23 -15.99 -38.91
C PHE A 43 -35.22 -16.52 -39.91
N LEU A 44 -34.93 -15.73 -40.94
CA LEU A 44 -33.85 -15.96 -41.88
C LEU A 44 -32.67 -15.04 -41.56
N PHE A 45 -31.47 -15.40 -42.01
CA PHE A 45 -30.29 -14.59 -41.76
C PHE A 45 -29.25 -14.68 -42.89
N ARG A 46 -28.41 -13.65 -42.97
CA ARG A 46 -27.17 -13.63 -43.77
C ARG A 46 -26.03 -13.12 -42.89
N LEU A 47 -25.01 -13.93 -42.68
CA LEU A 47 -23.90 -13.67 -41.74
C LEU A 47 -22.67 -13.08 -42.42
N ALA A 48 -22.29 -13.59 -43.59
CA ALA A 48 -21.04 -13.22 -44.26
C ALA A 48 -21.15 -13.34 -45.79
N GLY A 49 -20.20 -12.73 -46.50
CA GLY A 49 -20.07 -12.79 -47.95
C GLY A 49 -19.46 -11.51 -48.52
N PRO A 50 -19.08 -11.49 -49.80
CA PRO A 50 -18.60 -10.29 -50.48
C PRO A 50 -19.54 -9.09 -50.27
N GLY A 51 -19.01 -8.01 -49.69
CA GLY A 51 -19.76 -6.77 -49.42
C GLY A 51 -20.64 -6.78 -48.17
N VAL A 52 -20.68 -7.86 -47.39
CA VAL A 52 -21.43 -7.92 -46.11
C VAL A 52 -20.58 -7.33 -44.98
N GLN A 53 -20.94 -6.14 -44.50
CA GLN A 53 -20.24 -5.48 -43.37
C GLN A 53 -20.85 -5.83 -42.01
N VAL A 54 -22.17 -6.10 -41.97
CA VAL A 54 -22.92 -6.42 -40.75
C VAL A 54 -23.88 -7.57 -41.05
N PRO A 55 -23.98 -8.60 -40.18
CA PRO A 55 -24.98 -9.65 -40.30
C PRO A 55 -26.41 -9.09 -40.32
N SER A 56 -27.30 -9.72 -41.07
CA SER A 56 -28.70 -9.31 -41.18
C SER A 56 -29.64 -10.42 -40.74
N ARG A 57 -30.63 -10.07 -39.91
CA ARG A 57 -31.72 -10.95 -39.45
C ARG A 57 -33.03 -10.49 -40.07
N HIS A 58 -33.77 -11.41 -40.66
CA HIS A 58 -34.99 -11.17 -41.44
C HIS A 58 -36.16 -11.91 -40.79
N PRO A 59 -37.02 -11.21 -40.04
CA PRO A 59 -38.09 -11.85 -39.25
C PRO A 59 -39.21 -12.42 -40.13
N LEU A 60 -39.89 -13.45 -39.60
CA LEU A 60 -41.16 -13.93 -40.13
C LEU A 60 -42.24 -12.85 -39.93
N VAL A 61 -42.84 -12.35 -41.02
CA VAL A 61 -43.73 -11.18 -40.98
C VAL A 61 -45.07 -11.38 -41.67
N GLN A 62 -45.17 -12.33 -42.61
CA GLN A 62 -46.39 -12.59 -43.37
C GLN A 62 -46.74 -14.07 -43.26
N ASN A 63 -48.02 -14.41 -43.09
CA ASN A 63 -48.52 -15.79 -43.03
C ASN A 63 -47.69 -16.72 -42.13
N PRO A 64 -47.65 -16.48 -40.80
CA PRO A 64 -46.80 -17.23 -39.87
C PRO A 64 -47.09 -18.75 -39.84
N GLY A 65 -48.25 -19.17 -40.36
CA GLY A 65 -48.58 -20.58 -40.60
C GLY A 65 -47.70 -21.28 -41.64
N HIS A 66 -46.97 -20.54 -42.47
CA HIS A 66 -46.12 -21.04 -43.55
C HIS A 66 -44.63 -20.82 -43.27
N ALA A 67 -44.21 -20.91 -42.00
CA ALA A 67 -42.83 -20.66 -41.60
C ALA A 67 -41.84 -21.62 -42.27
N ILE A 68 -42.10 -22.93 -42.20
CA ILE A 68 -41.31 -23.95 -42.90
C ILE A 68 -42.20 -24.91 -43.69
N TYR A 69 -41.67 -25.48 -44.78
CA TYR A 69 -42.35 -26.51 -45.55
C TYR A 69 -41.71 -27.88 -45.30
N CYS A 70 -42.54 -28.84 -44.91
CA CYS A 70 -42.12 -30.16 -44.46
C CYS A 70 -42.50 -31.22 -45.50
N HIS A 71 -41.62 -31.49 -46.48
CA HIS A 71 -41.88 -32.44 -47.56
C HIS A 71 -40.64 -33.33 -47.83
N GLY A 72 -40.82 -34.64 -47.93
CA GLY A 72 -39.70 -35.59 -48.08
C GLY A 72 -38.86 -35.44 -49.36
N GLY A 73 -39.41 -34.80 -50.39
CA GLY A 73 -38.70 -34.47 -51.63
C GLY A 73 -37.99 -33.11 -51.66
N HIS A 74 -38.03 -32.33 -50.57
CA HIS A 74 -37.44 -31.00 -50.47
C HIS A 74 -36.31 -30.99 -49.43
N GLY A 75 -35.28 -30.16 -49.65
CA GLY A 75 -34.36 -29.79 -48.58
C GLY A 75 -34.96 -28.71 -47.66
N PRO A 76 -34.16 -28.11 -46.77
CA PRO A 76 -34.61 -27.03 -45.89
C PRO A 76 -35.36 -25.94 -46.68
N THR A 77 -36.63 -25.74 -46.31
CA THR A 77 -37.53 -24.81 -46.99
C THR A 77 -38.21 -23.92 -45.97
N PHE A 78 -38.03 -22.61 -46.11
CA PHE A 78 -38.61 -21.56 -45.28
C PHE A 78 -39.43 -20.64 -46.17
N GLY A 79 -40.67 -20.41 -45.75
CA GLY A 79 -41.58 -19.46 -46.38
C GLY A 79 -42.24 -19.94 -47.68
N ALA A 80 -43.51 -19.54 -47.86
CA ALA A 80 -44.37 -19.94 -48.98
C ALA A 80 -43.90 -19.50 -50.37
N GLY A 81 -43.01 -18.50 -50.44
CA GLY A 81 -42.43 -18.01 -51.69
C GLY A 81 -41.06 -18.56 -52.03
N HIS A 82 -40.58 -19.59 -51.31
CA HIS A 82 -39.19 -20.01 -51.32
C HIS A 82 -38.25 -18.87 -50.88
N ASP A 83 -38.59 -18.21 -49.76
CA ASP A 83 -37.73 -17.19 -49.15
C ASP A 83 -36.33 -17.75 -48.86
N LEU A 84 -36.28 -19.03 -48.44
CA LEU A 84 -35.11 -19.90 -48.55
C LEU A 84 -35.56 -21.31 -48.93
N TYR A 85 -35.04 -21.88 -50.02
CA TYR A 85 -35.30 -23.25 -50.43
C TYR A 85 -34.03 -23.90 -50.96
N ILE A 86 -33.55 -24.91 -50.25
CA ILE A 86 -32.45 -25.76 -50.73
C ILE A 86 -33.06 -26.94 -51.49
N GLN A 87 -32.79 -27.02 -52.78
CA GLN A 87 -33.32 -28.07 -53.64
C GLN A 87 -32.71 -29.42 -53.31
N ASN A 88 -33.54 -30.45 -53.37
CA ASN A 88 -33.08 -31.83 -53.32
C ASN A 88 -32.31 -32.16 -54.61
N SER A 89 -31.01 -32.45 -54.50
CA SER A 89 -30.12 -32.76 -55.62
C SER A 89 -29.43 -34.09 -55.37
N ALA A 90 -29.30 -34.92 -56.41
CA ALA A 90 -28.57 -36.18 -56.38
C ALA A 90 -27.06 -36.02 -56.68
N GLY A 91 -26.59 -34.79 -56.88
CA GLY A 91 -25.19 -34.46 -57.21
C GLY A 91 -24.36 -33.99 -56.01
N THR A 92 -23.09 -33.64 -56.24
CA THR A 92 -22.16 -33.15 -55.20
C THR A 92 -22.45 -31.73 -54.70
N HIS A 93 -23.43 -31.04 -55.29
CA HIS A 93 -23.86 -29.70 -54.90
C HIS A 93 -25.39 -29.59 -54.96
N SER A 94 -25.94 -28.78 -54.05
CA SER A 94 -27.38 -28.46 -53.98
C SER A 94 -27.63 -27.05 -54.53
N SER A 95 -28.78 -26.81 -55.17
CA SER A 95 -29.13 -25.47 -55.64
C SER A 95 -29.98 -24.75 -54.58
N LEU A 96 -29.72 -23.47 -54.37
CA LEU A 96 -30.55 -22.55 -53.60
C LEU A 96 -31.55 -21.86 -54.51
N ILE A 97 -32.80 -21.73 -54.05
CA ILE A 97 -33.74 -20.68 -54.45
C ILE A 97 -33.97 -19.77 -53.24
N SER A 98 -33.81 -18.46 -53.41
CA SER A 98 -34.08 -17.48 -52.34
C SER A 98 -34.80 -16.26 -52.92
N ASN A 99 -36.08 -16.14 -52.56
CA ASN A 99 -36.96 -15.03 -52.93
C ASN A 99 -37.49 -14.38 -51.65
N LEU A 100 -36.63 -13.62 -50.97
CA LEU A 100 -36.97 -13.01 -49.70
C LEU A 100 -38.08 -11.97 -49.91
N GLY A 101 -39.12 -11.99 -49.07
CA GLY A 101 -40.21 -11.00 -49.07
C GLY A 101 -41.62 -11.57 -49.15
N ALA A 102 -41.77 -12.88 -49.31
CA ALA A 102 -43.08 -13.52 -49.42
C ALA A 102 -43.65 -13.94 -48.05
N THR A 103 -42.80 -14.48 -47.18
CA THR A 103 -43.17 -14.89 -45.80
C THR A 103 -42.24 -14.22 -44.77
N TYR A 104 -40.97 -14.06 -45.13
CA TYR A 104 -39.96 -13.38 -44.31
C TYR A 104 -39.67 -11.98 -44.86
N SER A 105 -39.31 -11.05 -43.98
CA SER A 105 -39.11 -9.63 -44.35
C SER A 105 -37.90 -9.46 -45.27
N GLN A 106 -38.02 -8.63 -46.30
CA GLN A 106 -36.86 -8.15 -47.08
C GLN A 106 -35.99 -7.21 -46.27
N GLN A 107 -36.61 -6.46 -45.36
CA GLN A 107 -35.94 -5.49 -44.51
C GLN A 107 -35.47 -6.19 -43.24
N ALA A 108 -34.16 -6.12 -43.00
CA ALA A 108 -33.54 -6.66 -41.80
C ALA A 108 -34.04 -5.91 -40.56
N GLU A 109 -34.05 -6.59 -39.43
CA GLU A 109 -34.34 -6.02 -38.12
C GLU A 109 -33.37 -4.85 -37.83
N GLY A 110 -33.91 -3.68 -37.48
CA GLY A 110 -33.15 -2.43 -37.38
C GLY A 110 -33.17 -1.55 -38.65
N GLY A 111 -33.71 -2.05 -39.78
CA GLY A 111 -34.14 -1.24 -40.93
C GLY A 111 -33.06 -0.72 -41.87
N VAL A 112 -31.79 -1.06 -41.65
CA VAL A 112 -30.65 -0.53 -42.42
C VAL A 112 -30.38 -1.32 -43.72
N ILE A 113 -30.81 -2.59 -43.78
CA ILE A 113 -30.46 -3.52 -44.87
C ILE A 113 -31.74 -4.09 -45.48
N THR A 114 -31.92 -3.94 -46.80
CA THR A 114 -33.03 -4.56 -47.57
C THR A 114 -32.46 -5.52 -48.61
N LEU A 115 -32.92 -6.78 -48.61
CA LEU A 115 -32.44 -7.83 -49.51
C LEU A 115 -33.59 -8.49 -50.27
N ALA A 116 -33.35 -8.81 -51.54
CA ALA A 116 -34.23 -9.66 -52.35
C ALA A 116 -33.82 -11.15 -52.30
N SER A 117 -32.55 -11.45 -51.99
CA SER A 117 -32.01 -12.80 -51.81
C SER A 117 -31.02 -12.83 -50.65
N LEU A 118 -30.91 -13.98 -49.99
CA LEU A 118 -29.94 -14.23 -48.92
C LEU A 118 -28.52 -14.52 -49.44
N ALA A 119 -28.37 -14.83 -50.73
CA ALA A 119 -27.10 -15.10 -51.39
C ALA A 119 -26.79 -14.04 -52.48
N GLU A 120 -25.79 -14.30 -53.32
CA GLU A 120 -25.41 -13.43 -54.44
C GLU A 120 -26.52 -13.19 -55.47
N SER A 121 -27.45 -14.13 -55.60
CA SER A 121 -28.58 -14.08 -56.54
C SER A 121 -29.76 -14.90 -56.01
N SER A 122 -30.93 -14.80 -56.63
CA SER A 122 -32.11 -15.61 -56.25
C SER A 122 -31.96 -17.11 -56.55
N SER A 123 -30.96 -17.49 -57.35
CA SER A 123 -30.63 -18.88 -57.67
C SER A 123 -29.12 -19.05 -57.76
N THR A 124 -28.55 -19.86 -56.85
CA THR A 124 -27.11 -20.15 -56.82
C THR A 124 -26.83 -21.57 -56.36
N THR A 125 -25.58 -22.02 -56.48
CA THR A 125 -25.11 -23.32 -56.02
C THR A 125 -24.60 -23.21 -54.58
N ILE A 126 -24.98 -24.18 -53.75
CA ILE A 126 -24.53 -24.35 -52.37
C ILE A 126 -23.35 -25.32 -52.34
N THR A 127 -22.27 -24.90 -51.69
CA THR A 127 -21.09 -25.73 -51.46
C THR A 127 -21.24 -26.66 -50.27
N GLU A 128 -21.93 -26.21 -49.21
CA GLU A 128 -22.17 -26.98 -47.99
C GLU A 128 -23.42 -26.45 -47.24
N TRP A 129 -24.14 -27.32 -46.54
CA TRP A 129 -25.17 -26.90 -45.58
C TRP A 129 -25.29 -27.86 -44.39
N GLU A 130 -25.52 -27.28 -43.22
CA GLU A 130 -25.59 -27.97 -41.93
C GLU A 130 -26.89 -27.63 -41.21
N VAL A 131 -27.40 -28.55 -40.40
CA VAL A 131 -28.56 -28.33 -39.54
C VAL A 131 -28.23 -28.74 -38.12
N PHE A 132 -28.41 -27.80 -37.19
CA PHE A 132 -28.11 -27.97 -35.78
C PHE A 132 -29.41 -27.94 -34.98
N SER A 133 -29.59 -28.88 -34.04
CA SER A 133 -30.65 -28.80 -33.03
C SER A 133 -30.23 -27.84 -31.90
N VAL A 134 -31.12 -26.93 -31.52
CA VAL A 134 -30.89 -26.02 -30.39
C VAL A 134 -31.55 -26.61 -29.14
N GLU A 135 -30.75 -27.21 -28.27
CA GLU A 135 -31.22 -27.61 -26.94
C GLU A 135 -31.42 -26.37 -26.07
N VAL A 136 -32.68 -26.09 -25.72
CA VAL A 136 -33.01 -25.04 -24.77
C VAL A 136 -33.13 -25.68 -23.40
N GLN A 137 -32.23 -25.37 -22.47
CA GLN A 137 -32.44 -25.73 -21.07
C GLN A 137 -33.81 -25.20 -20.62
N PRO A 138 -34.73 -26.06 -20.11
CA PRO A 138 -36.04 -25.61 -19.68
C PRO A 138 -35.83 -24.58 -18.57
N THR A 139 -36.30 -23.36 -18.81
CA THR A 139 -36.32 -22.34 -17.77
C THR A 139 -37.49 -22.64 -16.84
N VAL A 140 -37.30 -22.41 -15.55
CA VAL A 140 -38.32 -22.61 -14.51
C VAL A 140 -39.64 -21.92 -14.89
N ASP A 141 -39.55 -20.76 -15.54
CA ASP A 141 -40.68 -19.98 -16.06
C ASP A 141 -41.45 -20.66 -17.20
N GLY A 142 -40.75 -21.38 -18.08
CA GLY A 142 -41.38 -22.16 -19.15
C GLY A 142 -42.19 -23.32 -18.60
N LEU A 143 -41.63 -24.04 -17.62
CA LEU A 143 -42.30 -25.14 -16.93
C LEU A 143 -43.50 -24.65 -16.10
N LEU A 144 -43.40 -23.48 -15.46
CA LEU A 144 -44.51 -22.87 -14.72
C LEU A 144 -45.65 -22.38 -15.62
N LYS A 145 -45.33 -21.83 -16.79
CA LYS A 145 -46.34 -21.38 -17.76
C LYS A 145 -47.11 -22.56 -18.35
N GLU A 146 -46.41 -23.67 -18.58
CA GLU A 146 -47.00 -24.93 -19.03
C GLU A 146 -47.89 -25.55 -17.93
N ALA A 147 -47.40 -25.63 -16.68
CA ALA A 147 -48.18 -26.12 -15.54
C ALA A 147 -49.45 -25.30 -15.28
N LEU A 148 -49.39 -23.97 -15.32
CA LEU A 148 -50.54 -23.07 -15.13
C LEU A 148 -51.57 -23.13 -16.29
N SER A 149 -51.20 -23.72 -17.42
CA SER A 149 -52.07 -23.86 -18.60
C SER A 149 -52.89 -25.15 -18.62
N VAL A 150 -52.59 -26.10 -17.71
CA VAL A 150 -53.32 -27.38 -17.61
C VAL A 150 -54.73 -27.15 -17.05
N PRO A 151 -55.80 -27.42 -17.81
CA PRO A 151 -57.17 -27.28 -17.32
C PRO A 151 -57.50 -28.38 -16.29
N GLY A 152 -57.90 -28.00 -15.07
CA GLY A 152 -58.39 -28.95 -14.05
C GLY A 152 -57.61 -29.00 -12.74
N GLU A 153 -56.58 -28.17 -12.53
CA GLU A 153 -55.88 -28.14 -11.25
C GLU A 153 -56.74 -27.59 -10.09
N LEU A 154 -56.57 -28.16 -8.90
CA LEU A 154 -57.17 -27.70 -7.65
C LEU A 154 -56.78 -26.22 -7.37
N PRO A 155 -57.70 -25.39 -6.82
CA PRO A 155 -57.44 -23.97 -6.56
C PRO A 155 -56.18 -23.71 -5.72
N GLU A 156 -55.83 -24.63 -4.82
CA GLU A 156 -54.64 -24.52 -3.96
C GLU A 156 -53.33 -24.69 -4.75
N SER A 157 -53.27 -25.65 -5.69
CA SER A 157 -52.10 -25.87 -6.57
C SER A 157 -51.79 -24.65 -7.42
N ARG A 158 -52.85 -24.04 -7.98
CA ARG A 158 -52.75 -22.83 -8.80
C ARG A 158 -52.24 -21.63 -8.00
N ARG A 159 -52.65 -21.52 -6.74
CA ARG A 159 -52.24 -20.44 -5.82
C ARG A 159 -50.77 -20.57 -5.42
N VAL A 160 -50.29 -21.80 -5.22
CA VAL A 160 -48.87 -22.09 -4.95
C VAL A 160 -48.02 -21.78 -6.19
N LEU A 161 -48.46 -22.15 -7.39
CA LEU A 161 -47.77 -21.84 -8.64
C LEU A 161 -47.70 -20.33 -8.92
N GLU A 162 -48.76 -19.56 -8.60
CA GLU A 162 -48.74 -18.09 -8.69
C GLU A 162 -47.77 -17.46 -7.67
N GLN A 163 -47.68 -17.99 -6.46
CA GLN A 163 -46.71 -17.54 -5.46
C GLN A 163 -45.27 -17.79 -5.90
N VAL A 164 -44.98 -18.96 -6.49
CA VAL A 164 -43.66 -19.29 -7.04
C VAL A 164 -43.32 -18.35 -8.20
N ARG A 165 -44.28 -18.03 -9.08
CA ARG A 165 -44.11 -17.05 -10.16
C ARG A 165 -43.81 -15.64 -9.64
N ALA A 166 -44.43 -15.22 -8.54
CA ALA A 166 -44.17 -13.93 -7.90
C ALA A 166 -42.74 -13.87 -7.29
N VAL A 167 -42.29 -14.95 -6.64
CA VAL A 167 -40.93 -15.06 -6.10
C VAL A 167 -39.87 -15.02 -7.22
N LEU A 168 -40.14 -15.68 -8.36
CA LEU A 168 -39.26 -15.65 -9.53
C LEU A 168 -39.23 -14.29 -10.23
N ALA A 169 -40.33 -13.53 -10.22
CA ALA A 169 -40.37 -12.15 -10.72
C ALA A 169 -39.50 -11.21 -9.88
N VAL A 170 -39.48 -11.39 -8.56
CA VAL A 170 -38.58 -10.67 -7.64
C VAL A 170 -37.11 -11.06 -7.89
N ALA A 171 -36.83 -12.35 -8.13
CA ALA A 171 -35.48 -12.81 -8.48
C ALA A 171 -34.97 -12.23 -9.82
N ARG A 172 -35.86 -11.97 -10.80
CA ARG A 172 -35.53 -11.32 -12.08
C ARG A 172 -35.26 -9.82 -11.97
N ALA A 173 -35.90 -9.11 -11.02
CA ALA A 173 -35.54 -7.73 -10.74
C ALA A 173 -34.07 -7.60 -10.26
N GLY A 174 -33.55 -8.63 -9.57
CA GLY A 174 -32.13 -8.77 -9.25
C GLY A 174 -31.22 -9.20 -10.43
N GLY A 175 -31.79 -9.49 -11.60
CA GLY A 175 -31.07 -9.87 -12.82
C GLY A 175 -30.41 -8.69 -13.53
N HIS A 176 -30.95 -7.47 -13.43
CA HIS A 176 -30.30 -6.27 -13.98
C HIS A 176 -29.04 -5.86 -13.19
N SER A 177 -29.03 -6.10 -11.88
CA SER A 177 -27.82 -6.02 -11.04
C SER A 177 -26.80 -7.10 -11.41
N GLN A 178 -27.23 -8.32 -11.74
CA GLN A 178 -26.33 -9.38 -12.23
C GLN A 178 -25.81 -9.12 -13.65
N GLN A 179 -26.57 -8.49 -14.53
CA GLN A 179 -26.15 -8.12 -15.89
C GLN A 179 -25.06 -7.04 -15.83
N ARG A 180 -25.26 -5.99 -15.01
CA ARG A 180 -24.22 -4.98 -14.73
C ARG A 180 -22.99 -5.63 -14.08
N ALA A 181 -23.18 -6.50 -13.09
CA ALA A 181 -22.07 -7.25 -12.50
C ALA A 181 -21.37 -8.18 -13.50
N ARG A 182 -22.08 -8.74 -14.50
CA ARG A 182 -21.51 -9.56 -15.57
C ARG A 182 -20.75 -8.75 -16.60
N GLU A 183 -21.24 -7.57 -16.97
CA GLU A 183 -20.54 -6.62 -17.84
C GLU A 183 -19.28 -6.09 -17.14
N ASP A 184 -19.36 -5.84 -15.84
CA ASP A 184 -18.25 -5.44 -14.99
C ASP A 184 -17.24 -6.58 -14.80
N ILE A 185 -17.70 -7.83 -14.63
CA ILE A 185 -16.86 -9.05 -14.63
C ILE A 185 -16.24 -9.28 -16.02
N ALA A 186 -16.94 -9.00 -17.12
CA ALA A 186 -16.41 -9.14 -18.47
C ALA A 186 -15.34 -8.07 -18.76
N ALA A 187 -15.54 -6.83 -18.31
CA ALA A 187 -14.53 -5.78 -18.35
C ALA A 187 -13.30 -6.13 -17.47
N LYS A 188 -13.54 -6.62 -16.25
CA LYS A 188 -12.50 -7.15 -15.35
C LYS A 188 -11.79 -8.37 -15.95
N ARG A 189 -12.48 -9.25 -16.67
CA ARG A 189 -11.91 -10.41 -17.36
C ARG A 189 -11.08 -10.02 -18.58
N ALA A 190 -11.49 -9.00 -19.35
CA ALA A 190 -10.68 -8.44 -20.43
C ALA A 190 -9.46 -7.66 -19.91
N HIS A 191 -9.52 -7.11 -18.70
CA HIS A 191 -8.35 -6.60 -17.99
C HIS A 191 -7.45 -7.75 -17.51
N LEU A 192 -8.03 -8.79 -16.89
CA LEU A 192 -7.34 -9.99 -16.44
C LEU A 192 -6.69 -10.76 -17.59
N GLU A 193 -7.29 -10.79 -18.78
CA GLU A 193 -6.73 -11.44 -19.97
C GLU A 193 -5.55 -10.65 -20.54
N ARG A 194 -5.60 -9.31 -20.51
CA ARG A 194 -4.43 -8.45 -20.78
C ARG A 194 -3.34 -8.66 -19.73
N ASP A 195 -3.72 -8.83 -18.46
CA ASP A 195 -2.80 -9.09 -17.36
C ASP A 195 -2.24 -10.52 -17.41
N VAL A 196 -2.99 -11.51 -17.88
CA VAL A 196 -2.55 -12.90 -18.13
C VAL A 196 -1.64 -12.96 -19.35
N GLU A 197 -1.90 -12.18 -20.39
CA GLU A 197 -1.01 -12.05 -21.55
C GLU A 197 0.29 -11.32 -21.20
N PHE A 198 0.21 -10.34 -20.29
CA PHE A 198 1.36 -9.70 -19.66
C PHE A 198 2.12 -10.64 -18.70
N MET A 199 1.40 -11.44 -17.89
CA MET A 199 1.97 -12.48 -17.05
C MET A 199 2.64 -13.56 -17.89
N LYS A 200 2.09 -13.96 -19.04
CA LYS A 200 2.77 -14.84 -20.00
C LYS A 200 4.08 -14.23 -20.53
N LYS A 201 4.14 -12.90 -20.70
CA LYS A 201 5.40 -12.17 -20.97
C LYS A 201 6.35 -12.12 -19.76
N PHE A 202 5.83 -12.09 -18.53
CA PHE A 202 6.59 -12.08 -17.28
C PHE A 202 7.05 -13.47 -16.81
N ILE A 203 6.39 -14.54 -17.24
CA ILE A 203 6.54 -15.92 -16.74
C ILE A 203 7.44 -16.78 -17.67
N ASN A 204 7.66 -16.41 -18.94
CA ASN A 204 8.46 -17.22 -19.86
C ASN A 204 9.97 -16.93 -19.89
N THR A 205 10.51 -16.27 -18.86
CA THR A 205 11.95 -16.35 -18.59
C THR A 205 12.20 -16.66 -17.11
N PRO A 206 12.70 -17.86 -16.77
CA PRO A 206 13.07 -18.17 -15.40
C PRO A 206 14.19 -17.23 -14.95
N GLY A 207 13.94 -16.51 -13.84
CA GLY A 207 14.92 -15.95 -12.92
C GLY A 207 16.21 -15.39 -13.51
N THR A 208 16.15 -14.22 -14.17
CA THR A 208 17.35 -13.38 -14.28
C THR A 208 17.29 -12.28 -13.23
N GLU A 209 18.41 -12.03 -12.53
CA GLU A 209 18.56 -10.97 -11.52
C GLU A 209 18.18 -9.56 -12.04
N HIS A 210 18.05 -9.41 -13.37
CA HIS A 210 17.79 -8.16 -14.07
C HIS A 210 16.31 -7.91 -14.43
N GLN A 211 15.38 -8.74 -13.96
CA GLN A 211 13.94 -8.52 -14.20
C GLN A 211 13.47 -7.20 -13.57
N ILE A 212 12.82 -6.34 -14.36
CA ILE A 212 12.16 -5.12 -13.86
C ILE A 212 10.80 -5.51 -13.27
N VAL A 213 10.53 -5.05 -12.05
CA VAL A 213 9.29 -5.25 -11.30
C VAL A 213 8.57 -3.91 -11.17
N GLN A 214 7.28 -3.90 -11.49
CA GLN A 214 6.39 -2.76 -11.25
C GLN A 214 5.80 -2.84 -9.84
N LEU A 215 5.84 -1.73 -9.12
CA LEU A 215 5.36 -1.58 -7.76
C LEU A 215 4.30 -0.48 -7.75
N ASN A 216 3.19 -0.72 -7.07
CA ASN A 216 2.17 0.28 -6.81
C ASN A 216 2.25 0.66 -5.32
N VAL A 217 3.01 1.69 -5.01
CA VAL A 217 3.12 2.16 -3.62
C VAL A 217 2.03 3.18 -3.39
N SER A 218 0.87 2.71 -2.90
CA SER A 218 -0.24 3.58 -2.50
C SER A 218 -0.78 4.49 -3.62
N GLY A 219 -0.85 3.96 -4.84
CA GLY A 219 -1.28 4.68 -6.06
C GLY A 219 -0.13 5.33 -6.84
N LYS A 220 1.10 5.32 -6.30
CA LYS A 220 2.29 5.78 -7.03
C LYS A 220 2.97 4.60 -7.71
N ALA A 221 2.93 4.59 -9.04
CA ALA A 221 3.69 3.63 -9.83
C ALA A 221 5.20 3.87 -9.67
N MET A 222 5.93 2.81 -9.34
CA MET A 222 7.38 2.78 -9.21
C MET A 222 7.91 1.53 -9.89
N ALA A 223 9.10 1.62 -10.50
CA ALA A 223 9.74 0.47 -11.10
C ALA A 223 11.15 0.28 -10.51
N THR A 224 11.55 -0.97 -10.33
CA THR A 224 12.91 -1.32 -9.89
C THR A 224 13.27 -2.72 -10.39
N MET A 225 14.52 -3.14 -10.24
CA MET A 225 14.89 -4.52 -10.54
C MET A 225 14.58 -5.45 -9.37
N ARG A 226 14.27 -6.70 -9.67
CA ARG A 226 14.05 -7.76 -8.68
C ARG A 226 15.28 -7.98 -7.78
N SER A 227 16.48 -7.92 -8.36
CA SER A 227 17.74 -7.96 -7.58
C SER A 227 17.81 -6.85 -6.54
N THR A 228 17.26 -5.66 -6.81
CA THR A 228 17.24 -4.55 -5.84
C THR A 228 16.37 -4.88 -4.63
N LEU A 229 15.18 -5.46 -4.84
CA LEU A 229 14.23 -5.78 -3.77
C LEU A 229 14.68 -6.96 -2.90
N THR A 230 15.65 -7.73 -3.37
CA THR A 230 16.15 -8.95 -2.72
C THR A 230 17.53 -8.76 -2.07
N GLN A 231 18.08 -7.53 -2.06
CA GLN A 231 19.40 -7.23 -1.48
C GLN A 231 19.50 -7.50 0.03
N CYS A 232 18.39 -7.41 0.75
CA CYS A 232 18.33 -7.67 2.19
C CYS A 232 17.63 -9.02 2.43
N ALA A 233 18.39 -10.11 2.45
CA ALA A 233 17.86 -11.46 2.71
C ALA A 233 17.09 -11.49 4.05
N GLY A 234 15.93 -12.12 4.13
CA GLY A 234 15.12 -12.13 5.36
C GLY A 234 14.20 -10.91 5.54
N SER A 235 14.35 -9.85 4.74
CA SER A 235 13.36 -8.77 4.69
C SER A 235 12.04 -9.22 4.04
N LEU A 236 10.96 -8.49 4.32
CA LEU A 236 9.65 -8.72 3.71
C LEU A 236 9.69 -8.56 2.18
N LEU A 237 10.55 -7.67 1.68
CA LEU A 237 10.76 -7.50 0.23
C LEU A 237 11.47 -8.73 -0.36
N ALA A 238 12.49 -9.26 0.32
CA ALA A 238 13.17 -10.47 -0.12
C ALA A 238 12.26 -11.71 -0.04
N SER A 239 11.34 -11.78 0.93
CA SER A 239 10.36 -12.89 0.98
C SER A 239 9.35 -12.82 -0.17
N LYS A 240 8.82 -11.62 -0.48
CA LYS A 240 7.85 -11.44 -1.58
C LYS A 240 8.48 -11.66 -2.96
N PHE A 241 9.68 -11.15 -3.19
CA PHE A 241 10.33 -11.13 -4.51
C PHE A 241 11.49 -12.12 -4.67
N GLY A 242 11.77 -12.92 -3.65
CA GLY A 242 12.83 -13.92 -3.64
C GLY A 242 12.55 -15.15 -4.53
N PRO A 243 13.37 -16.21 -4.43
CA PRO A 243 13.24 -17.40 -5.27
C PRO A 243 11.92 -18.16 -5.05
N ARG A 244 11.40 -18.13 -3.82
CA ARG A 244 10.10 -18.70 -3.44
C ARG A 244 9.02 -17.62 -3.51
N TRP A 245 8.84 -17.10 -4.72
CA TRP A 245 7.87 -16.04 -5.04
C TRP A 245 6.56 -16.22 -4.27
N SER A 246 6.13 -15.18 -3.55
CA SER A 246 4.94 -15.25 -2.69
C SER A 246 3.92 -14.13 -2.98
N VAL A 247 4.09 -13.39 -4.07
CA VAL A 247 3.12 -12.38 -4.51
C VAL A 247 1.96 -13.11 -5.17
N LEU A 248 0.74 -12.88 -4.64
CA LEU A 248 -0.51 -13.41 -5.17
C LEU A 248 -1.13 -12.41 -6.14
N ASP A 249 -2.05 -12.86 -6.99
CA ASP A 249 -2.80 -11.97 -7.90
C ASP A 249 -3.55 -10.87 -7.12
N GLU A 250 -4.01 -11.20 -5.91
CA GLU A 250 -4.67 -10.26 -4.99
C GLU A 250 -3.76 -9.11 -4.52
N ASP A 251 -2.43 -9.30 -4.54
CA ASP A 251 -1.46 -8.25 -4.19
C ASP A 251 -1.20 -7.28 -5.35
N ILE A 252 -1.75 -7.50 -6.54
CA ILE A 252 -1.49 -6.68 -7.74
C ILE A 252 -2.61 -5.66 -7.93
N VAL A 253 -2.25 -4.37 -7.96
CA VAL A 253 -3.17 -3.26 -8.22
C VAL A 253 -2.59 -2.36 -9.31
N ASP A 254 -3.39 -2.03 -10.32
CA ASP A 254 -3.00 -1.21 -11.49
C ASP A 254 -1.73 -1.73 -12.19
N GLY A 255 -1.58 -3.05 -12.31
CA GLY A 255 -0.43 -3.69 -12.97
C GLY A 255 0.89 -3.68 -12.18
N GLY A 256 0.88 -3.30 -10.89
CA GLY A 256 2.04 -3.34 -10.00
C GLY A 256 1.73 -3.99 -8.65
N VAL A 257 2.76 -4.55 -7.99
CA VAL A 257 2.60 -5.14 -6.66
C VAL A 257 2.33 -4.04 -5.64
N PHE A 258 1.21 -4.13 -4.93
CA PHE A 258 0.67 -3.08 -4.09
C PHE A 258 1.33 -3.04 -2.71
N PHE A 259 1.71 -1.82 -2.29
CA PHE A 259 2.20 -1.51 -0.96
C PHE A 259 1.43 -0.32 -0.38
N ASP A 260 0.70 -0.55 0.70
CA ASP A 260 -0.05 0.50 1.41
C ASP A 260 0.86 1.30 2.38
N LEU A 261 1.96 1.84 1.83
CA LEU A 261 3.02 2.56 2.54
C LEU A 261 3.21 3.96 1.98
N SER A 262 3.86 4.85 2.73
CA SER A 262 4.21 6.19 2.24
C SER A 262 5.13 6.10 1.00
N PRO A 263 4.73 6.66 -0.16
CA PRO A 263 5.57 6.60 -1.36
C PRO A 263 6.90 7.34 -1.20
N ALA A 264 6.94 8.39 -0.38
CA ALA A 264 8.15 9.15 -0.11
C ALA A 264 9.16 8.31 0.70
N LEU A 265 8.75 7.76 1.84
CA LEU A 265 9.62 6.95 2.69
C LEU A 265 10.04 5.64 1.99
N PHE A 266 9.11 5.00 1.26
CA PHE A 266 9.42 3.81 0.49
C PHE A 266 10.42 4.11 -0.65
N SER A 267 10.36 5.30 -1.26
CA SER A 267 11.34 5.71 -2.27
C SER A 267 12.75 5.86 -1.69
N THR A 268 12.87 6.36 -0.47
CA THR A 268 14.14 6.43 0.26
C THR A 268 14.74 5.03 0.48
N ILE A 269 13.92 4.05 0.88
CA ILE A 269 14.36 2.65 1.02
C ILE A 269 14.78 2.08 -0.33
N LEU A 270 14.00 2.30 -1.38
CA LEU A 270 14.34 1.87 -2.73
C LEU A 270 15.69 2.44 -3.19
N GLN A 271 15.96 3.71 -2.89
CA GLN A 271 17.23 4.34 -3.24
C GLN A 271 18.40 3.75 -2.46
N PHE A 272 18.22 3.50 -1.16
CA PHE A 272 19.20 2.78 -0.34
C PHE A 272 19.51 1.38 -0.92
N LEU A 273 18.48 0.60 -1.25
CA LEU A 273 18.65 -0.74 -1.84
C LEU A 273 19.36 -0.70 -3.20
N ARG A 274 19.11 0.34 -4.01
CA ARG A 274 19.81 0.55 -5.30
C ARG A 274 21.29 0.81 -5.08
N LEU A 275 21.64 1.64 -4.10
CA LEU A 275 23.02 1.88 -3.71
C LEU A 275 23.67 0.60 -3.16
N LYS A 276 22.97 -0.16 -2.30
CA LYS A 276 23.42 -1.46 -1.77
C LYS A 276 23.81 -2.44 -2.85
N ARG A 277 22.99 -2.54 -3.88
CA ARG A 277 23.31 -3.38 -5.03
C ARG A 277 24.52 -2.87 -5.84
N LEU A 278 24.68 -1.56 -5.98
CA LEU A 278 25.79 -0.98 -6.75
C LEU A 278 27.13 -1.09 -6.01
N CYS A 279 27.11 -0.91 -4.69
CA CYS A 279 28.31 -0.84 -3.85
C CYS A 279 28.70 -2.18 -3.20
N GLY A 280 27.79 -3.16 -3.16
CA GLY A 280 28.07 -4.50 -2.62
C GLY A 280 28.25 -4.50 -1.09
N GLU A 281 29.35 -5.09 -0.62
CA GLU A 281 29.71 -5.17 0.81
C GLU A 281 30.34 -3.89 1.38
N LEU A 282 30.49 -2.83 0.58
CA LEU A 282 30.94 -1.53 1.08
C LEU A 282 29.91 -0.96 2.07
N ASP A 283 30.38 -0.33 3.16
CA ASP A 283 29.54 0.37 4.11
C ASP A 283 28.85 1.56 3.41
N ILE A 284 27.52 1.50 3.33
CA ILE A 284 26.70 2.53 2.69
C ILE A 284 26.12 3.40 3.78
N SER A 285 26.18 4.71 3.59
CA SER A 285 25.65 5.67 4.54
C SER A 285 24.15 5.49 4.79
N ALA A 286 23.72 5.93 5.98
CA ALA A 286 22.32 6.00 6.35
C ALA A 286 21.52 6.79 5.30
N PRO A 287 20.34 6.33 4.90
CA PRO A 287 19.49 7.07 3.98
C PRO A 287 19.10 8.45 4.55
N PRO A 288 19.08 9.52 3.73
CA PRO A 288 18.66 10.84 4.17
C PRO A 288 17.14 10.85 4.42
N VAL A 289 16.75 11.07 5.68
CA VAL A 289 15.35 11.15 6.11
C VAL A 289 15.13 12.47 6.85
N PRO A 290 14.10 13.26 6.52
CA PRO A 290 13.77 14.47 7.28
C PRO A 290 13.50 14.15 8.76
N ARG A 291 13.97 15.01 9.68
CA ARG A 291 13.83 14.82 11.14
C ARG A 291 12.41 14.49 11.59
N SER A 292 11.41 15.17 11.03
CA SER A 292 9.99 14.96 11.29
C SER A 292 9.48 13.55 10.95
N SER A 293 10.25 12.78 10.16
CA SER A 293 9.86 11.49 9.61
C SER A 293 10.72 10.33 10.10
N VAL A 294 11.71 10.58 10.97
CA VAL A 294 12.67 9.56 11.44
C VAL A 294 11.96 8.43 12.19
N GLN A 295 11.11 8.75 13.16
CA GLN A 295 10.37 7.73 13.92
C GLN A 295 9.46 6.87 13.02
N THR A 296 8.80 7.50 12.05
CA THR A 296 7.97 6.81 11.06
C THR A 296 8.83 5.90 10.17
N PHE A 297 10.02 6.38 9.76
CA PHE A 297 10.95 5.62 8.95
C PHE A 297 11.49 4.41 9.72
N ASP A 298 11.77 4.56 11.01
CA ASP A 298 12.13 3.47 11.91
C ASP A 298 11.06 2.37 11.98
N ARG A 299 9.79 2.75 12.15
CA ARG A 299 8.66 1.81 12.13
C ARG A 299 8.51 1.12 10.78
N LEU A 300 8.79 1.84 9.69
CA LEU A 300 8.80 1.27 8.35
C LEU A 300 9.92 0.24 8.18
N LEU A 301 11.11 0.49 8.74
CA LEU A 301 12.21 -0.48 8.75
C LEU A 301 11.87 -1.73 9.56
N ASP A 302 11.20 -1.56 10.71
CA ASP A 302 10.70 -2.69 11.51
C ASP A 302 9.68 -3.52 10.71
N TYR A 303 8.68 -2.85 10.11
CA TYR A 303 7.65 -3.49 9.30
C TYR A 303 8.23 -4.27 8.13
N LEU A 304 9.24 -3.73 7.44
CA LEU A 304 9.91 -4.40 6.33
C LEU A 304 10.96 -5.43 6.78
N SER A 305 11.22 -5.55 8.09
CA SER A 305 12.30 -6.37 8.66
C SER A 305 13.66 -5.99 8.07
N MET A 306 13.91 -4.69 7.95
CA MET A 306 15.11 -4.10 7.34
C MET A 306 16.00 -3.34 8.33
N ARG A 307 15.62 -3.26 9.61
CA ARG A 307 16.32 -2.46 10.62
C ARG A 307 17.80 -2.84 10.79
N GLU A 308 18.12 -4.13 10.75
CA GLU A 308 19.51 -4.61 10.88
C GLU A 308 20.36 -4.33 9.62
N TYR A 309 19.74 -4.00 8.48
CA TYR A 309 20.43 -3.80 7.20
C TYR A 309 20.69 -2.34 6.87
N VAL A 310 19.96 -1.42 7.50
CA VAL A 310 20.06 0.02 7.26
C VAL A 310 20.85 0.63 8.40
N PRO A 311 22.06 1.17 8.15
CA PRO A 311 22.80 1.85 9.19
C PRO A 311 22.01 3.08 9.66
N ILE A 312 21.76 3.15 10.96
CA ILE A 312 21.11 4.29 11.58
C ILE A 312 22.21 5.36 11.75
N ALA A 313 21.94 6.58 11.30
CA ALA A 313 22.78 7.71 11.67
C ALA A 313 22.63 7.91 13.20
N LEU A 314 23.51 7.28 13.98
CA LEU A 314 23.39 7.22 15.44
C LEU A 314 23.41 8.61 16.07
N LEU A 315 24.06 9.60 15.44
CA LEU A 315 24.07 11.00 15.89
C LEU A 315 23.57 11.92 14.77
N ASP A 316 22.41 12.55 14.97
CA ASP A 316 21.88 13.63 14.10
C ASP A 316 22.59 14.97 14.43
N SER A 317 23.89 14.99 14.16
CA SER A 317 24.77 16.13 14.40
C SER A 317 24.81 17.07 13.20
N VAL A 318 24.79 18.39 13.46
CA VAL A 318 25.10 19.39 12.43
C VAL A 318 26.60 19.61 12.25
N LEU A 319 27.41 19.11 13.19
CA LEU A 319 28.86 19.26 13.23
C LEU A 319 29.59 18.11 12.52
N LEU A 320 29.09 16.88 12.67
CA LEU A 320 29.80 15.69 12.25
C LEU A 320 29.51 15.30 10.80
N SER A 321 30.57 14.93 10.08
CA SER A 321 30.42 14.17 8.84
C SER A 321 30.07 12.71 9.12
N LEU A 322 29.59 12.00 8.10
CA LEU A 322 29.21 10.58 8.22
C LEU A 322 30.37 9.69 8.68
N ASP A 323 31.59 9.91 8.17
CA ASP A 323 32.78 9.14 8.56
C ASP A 323 33.17 9.38 10.03
N GLN A 324 32.96 10.61 10.51
CA GLN A 324 33.21 10.97 11.90
C GLN A 324 32.18 10.33 12.83
N VAL A 325 30.91 10.27 12.41
CA VAL A 325 29.86 9.52 13.12
C VAL A 325 30.23 8.04 13.19
N ALA A 326 30.63 7.41 12.08
CA ALA A 326 31.03 6.01 12.06
C ALA A 326 32.24 5.72 12.97
N THR A 327 33.22 6.62 13.00
CA THR A 327 34.38 6.52 13.90
C THR A 327 33.95 6.55 15.37
N LEU A 328 33.13 7.55 15.73
CA LEU A 328 32.57 7.68 17.08
C LEU A 328 31.75 6.46 17.48
N GLN A 329 30.89 5.97 16.58
CA GLN A 329 30.11 4.75 16.76
C GLN A 329 31.01 3.55 17.08
N GLY A 330 32.06 3.33 16.29
CA GLY A 330 33.00 2.23 16.51
C GLY A 330 33.65 2.29 17.90
N TRP A 331 34.02 3.50 18.36
CA TRP A 331 34.58 3.69 19.70
C TRP A 331 33.57 3.45 20.83
N LEU A 332 32.31 3.84 20.64
CA LEU A 332 31.25 3.61 21.61
C LEU A 332 30.87 2.12 21.68
N MET A 333 30.80 1.43 20.53
CA MET A 333 30.48 -0.01 20.43
C MET A 333 31.54 -0.91 21.04
N ALA A 334 32.82 -0.50 21.01
CA ALA A 334 33.90 -1.22 21.66
C ALA A 334 33.73 -1.31 23.20
N GLY A 335 33.01 -0.36 23.81
CA GLY A 335 32.71 -0.32 25.25
C GLY A 335 31.28 -0.74 25.62
N VAL A 336 30.35 -0.76 24.65
CA VAL A 336 28.93 -1.05 24.86
C VAL A 336 28.44 -1.98 23.75
N ARG A 337 28.14 -3.24 24.07
CA ARG A 337 27.88 -4.28 23.05
C ARG A 337 26.57 -4.12 22.27
N GLU A 338 25.67 -3.22 22.65
CA GLU A 338 24.32 -3.10 22.07
C GLU A 338 23.82 -1.64 22.09
N LEU A 339 24.42 -0.76 21.29
CA LEU A 339 23.93 0.61 21.07
C LEU A 339 22.73 0.62 20.13
N ARG A 340 21.61 1.21 20.55
CA ARG A 340 20.39 1.29 19.73
C ARG A 340 20.21 2.63 19.04
N GLN A 341 20.36 3.72 19.79
CA GLN A 341 20.00 5.06 19.34
C GLN A 341 20.78 6.10 20.15
N ALA A 342 21.11 7.26 19.55
CA ALA A 342 21.50 8.43 20.33
C ALA A 342 20.52 9.58 20.09
N ASN A 343 20.07 10.21 21.18
CA ASN A 343 19.10 11.29 21.15
C ASN A 343 19.79 12.61 21.49
N LEU A 344 19.61 13.62 20.64
CA LEU A 344 20.13 14.97 20.88
C LEU A 344 19.44 15.58 22.11
N LEU A 345 20.19 15.73 23.20
CA LEU A 345 19.73 16.40 24.42
C LEU A 345 19.83 17.91 24.29
N HIS A 346 20.98 18.40 23.85
CA HIS A 346 21.30 19.82 23.82
C HIS A 346 22.05 20.19 22.54
N ARG A 347 21.68 21.30 21.91
CA ARG A 347 22.47 21.98 20.87
C ARG A 347 22.55 23.46 21.21
N ALA A 348 23.73 24.01 21.31
CA ALA A 348 23.92 25.36 21.82
C ALA A 348 23.23 26.43 20.96
N SER A 349 23.25 26.30 19.63
CA SER A 349 22.52 27.21 18.73
C SER A 349 20.99 27.11 18.83
N ARG A 350 20.45 25.97 19.28
CA ARG A 350 19.01 25.73 19.45
C ARG A 350 18.55 26.11 20.86
N ASP A 351 19.34 25.74 21.85
CA ASP A 351 18.92 25.66 23.26
C ASP A 351 19.64 26.66 24.17
N SER A 352 20.53 27.52 23.63
CA SER A 352 21.42 28.48 24.32
C SER A 352 22.79 27.92 24.70
N PHE A 353 23.81 28.79 24.66
CA PHE A 353 25.19 28.51 25.08
C PHE A 353 25.41 28.56 26.61
N THR A 354 24.33 28.73 27.39
CA THR A 354 24.41 28.86 28.85
C THR A 354 24.51 27.51 29.56
N ALA A 355 25.23 27.48 30.68
CA ALA A 355 25.30 26.34 31.58
C ALA A 355 23.92 25.96 32.14
N ALA A 356 23.07 26.96 32.43
CA ALA A 356 21.70 26.70 32.89
C ALA A 356 20.89 25.88 31.86
N ALA A 357 21.00 26.21 30.57
CA ALA A 357 20.35 25.45 29.51
C ALA A 357 20.94 24.05 29.37
N PHE A 358 22.27 23.91 29.44
CA PHE A 358 22.91 22.60 29.46
C PHE A 358 22.33 21.69 30.54
N HIS A 359 22.33 22.15 31.79
CA HIS A 359 21.87 21.38 32.93
C HIS A 359 20.38 21.05 32.86
N ALA A 360 19.55 21.97 32.34
CA ALA A 360 18.13 21.70 32.13
C ALA A 360 17.85 20.51 31.18
N HIS A 361 18.73 20.27 30.21
CA HIS A 361 18.56 19.20 29.21
C HIS A 361 19.35 17.92 29.53
N CYS A 362 20.50 18.05 30.21
CA CYS A 362 21.47 16.98 30.33
C CYS A 362 21.57 16.38 31.73
N ASP A 363 21.14 17.07 32.79
CA ASP A 363 21.20 16.53 34.15
C ASP A 363 20.42 15.20 34.26
N GLY A 364 20.94 14.27 35.07
CA GLY A 364 20.39 12.92 35.23
C GLY A 364 20.73 11.95 34.10
N HIS A 365 21.25 12.41 32.96
CA HIS A 365 21.66 11.55 31.86
C HIS A 365 23.10 11.08 32.04
N SER A 366 23.33 9.77 31.91
CA SER A 366 24.65 9.16 31.75
C SER A 366 24.86 8.73 30.31
N ARG A 367 26.07 8.23 29.99
CA ARG A 367 26.42 7.75 28.65
C ARG A 367 26.15 8.80 27.57
N THR A 368 26.61 10.02 27.80
CA THR A 368 26.39 11.12 26.86
C THR A 368 27.64 11.40 26.03
N VAL A 369 27.46 11.75 24.77
CA VAL A 369 28.53 12.23 23.86
C VAL A 369 28.38 13.73 23.69
N THR A 370 29.39 14.49 24.09
CA THR A 370 29.52 15.92 23.80
C THR A 370 30.40 16.10 22.57
N VAL A 371 29.96 16.90 21.59
CA VAL A 371 30.71 17.24 20.38
C VAL A 371 30.76 18.77 20.27
N ALA A 372 31.91 19.35 19.96
CA ALA A 372 32.08 20.78 19.80
C ALA A 372 32.95 21.10 18.58
N GLN A 373 32.71 22.27 17.99
CA GLN A 373 33.51 22.82 16.89
C GLN A 373 34.16 24.15 17.32
N SER A 374 35.47 24.30 17.11
CA SER A 374 36.17 25.57 17.32
C SER A 374 36.08 26.49 16.11
N THR A 375 36.35 27.78 16.32
CA THR A 375 36.51 28.76 15.22
C THR A 375 37.65 28.41 14.28
N GLY A 376 38.66 27.66 14.73
CA GLY A 376 39.73 27.10 13.90
C GLY A 376 39.31 25.89 13.05
N GLY A 377 38.05 25.45 13.14
CA GLY A 377 37.51 24.32 12.38
C GLY A 377 37.84 22.94 12.97
N PHE A 378 38.34 22.88 14.21
CA PHE A 378 38.58 21.61 14.88
C PHE A 378 37.28 21.04 15.45
N ILE A 379 37.08 19.73 15.31
CA ILE A 379 35.95 18.99 15.86
C ILE A 379 36.47 18.03 16.93
N PHE A 380 35.97 18.16 18.15
CA PHE A 380 36.44 17.43 19.32
C PHE A 380 35.31 17.24 20.33
N GLY A 381 35.57 16.52 21.42
CA GLY A 381 34.52 16.24 22.38
C GLY A 381 34.89 15.21 23.44
N GLY A 382 33.87 14.70 24.12
CA GLY A 382 34.01 13.73 25.20
C GLY A 382 32.81 12.82 25.35
N TYR A 383 33.06 11.58 25.75
CA TYR A 383 32.03 10.62 26.17
C TYR A 383 32.07 10.45 27.68
N SER A 384 30.93 10.63 28.35
CA SER A 384 30.85 10.61 29.82
C SER A 384 30.85 9.20 30.43
N GLY A 385 30.73 8.13 29.63
CA GLY A 385 30.71 6.76 30.15
C GLY A 385 29.55 6.51 31.11
N SER A 386 29.81 5.85 32.24
CA SER A 386 28.78 5.60 33.26
C SER A 386 28.43 6.84 34.12
N ALA A 387 29.16 7.95 34.00
CA ALA A 387 28.90 9.15 34.79
C ALA A 387 27.65 9.87 34.32
N ALA A 388 26.77 10.21 35.28
CA ALA A 388 25.59 11.03 35.05
C ALA A 388 25.85 12.51 35.36
N TRP A 389 25.34 13.41 34.53
CA TRP A 389 25.42 14.84 34.79
C TRP A 389 24.55 15.25 35.98
N GLY A 390 24.98 16.32 36.65
CA GLY A 390 24.24 16.98 37.73
C GLY A 390 24.76 18.39 37.95
N ASN A 391 24.26 19.06 38.97
CA ASN A 391 24.51 20.49 39.18
C ASN A 391 25.03 20.85 40.59
N GLN A 392 25.36 19.86 41.42
CA GLN A 392 25.67 20.00 42.86
C GLN A 392 27.10 20.47 43.19
N GLY A 393 27.92 20.77 42.19
CA GLY A 393 29.32 21.16 42.36
C GLY A 393 30.20 20.00 42.80
N GLN A 394 30.06 18.82 42.19
CA GLN A 394 30.79 17.61 42.57
C GLN A 394 31.41 16.93 41.35
N TRP A 395 32.48 16.17 41.59
CA TRP A 395 33.07 15.29 40.59
C TRP A 395 32.29 13.98 40.51
N ALA A 396 32.08 13.45 39.31
CA ALA A 396 31.45 12.15 39.11
C ALA A 396 32.44 11.12 38.53
N PRO A 397 32.52 9.90 39.11
CA PRO A 397 33.33 8.82 38.59
C PRO A 397 32.73 8.24 37.31
N SER A 398 33.57 7.75 36.40
CA SER A 398 33.11 7.05 35.21
C SER A 398 33.97 5.84 34.86
N ASP A 399 33.29 4.77 34.44
CA ASP A 399 33.91 3.64 33.76
C ASP A 399 33.73 3.84 32.24
N GLY A 400 34.84 3.91 31.52
CA GLY A 400 34.85 4.01 30.06
C GLY A 400 34.63 5.41 29.49
N ALA A 401 34.78 6.48 30.29
CA ALA A 401 34.84 7.83 29.74
C ALA A 401 36.12 8.05 28.92
N PHE A 402 36.01 8.85 27.86
CA PHE A 402 37.16 9.23 27.03
C PHE A 402 36.92 10.59 26.39
N LEU A 403 38.01 11.28 26.05
CA LEU A 403 38.00 12.48 25.22
C LEU A 403 38.42 12.13 23.80
N PHE A 404 38.08 12.97 22.83
CA PHE A 404 38.45 12.73 21.44
C PHE A 404 38.63 14.02 20.63
N ARG A 405 39.38 13.87 19.54
CA ARG A 405 39.48 14.86 18.45
C ARG A 405 39.26 14.13 17.13
N LEU A 406 38.27 14.56 16.35
CA LEU A 406 37.85 13.89 15.11
C LEU A 406 38.43 14.55 13.87
N ALA A 407 38.49 15.88 13.84
CA ALA A 407 38.84 16.63 12.64
C ALA A 407 39.44 18.00 12.97
N GLY A 408 40.06 18.60 11.95
CA GLY A 408 40.60 19.95 11.98
C GLY A 408 41.81 20.09 11.04
N PRO A 409 42.28 21.33 10.79
CA PRO A 409 43.50 21.57 10.03
C PRO A 409 44.68 20.70 10.53
N GLY A 410 45.25 19.88 9.63
CA GLY A 410 46.38 19.00 9.93
C GLY A 410 46.03 17.70 10.67
N VAL A 411 44.77 17.43 10.97
CA VAL A 411 44.32 16.16 11.57
C VAL A 411 44.12 15.12 10.48
N GLN A 412 45.01 14.13 10.42
CA GLN A 412 44.96 13.04 9.43
C GLN A 412 44.14 11.83 9.91
N VAL A 413 44.17 11.55 11.22
CA VAL A 413 43.48 10.41 11.84
C VAL A 413 42.79 10.88 13.12
N PRO A 414 41.52 10.50 13.36
CA PRO A 414 40.84 10.75 14.63
C PRO A 414 41.59 10.12 15.81
N SER A 415 41.60 10.81 16.95
CA SER A 415 42.32 10.36 18.15
C SER A 415 41.39 10.25 19.36
N ARG A 416 41.47 9.12 20.07
CA ARG A 416 40.75 8.84 21.32
C ARG A 416 41.72 8.85 22.51
N HIS A 417 41.33 9.53 23.59
CA HIS A 417 42.15 9.80 24.77
C HIS A 417 41.45 9.25 26.02
N PRO A 418 41.88 8.08 26.55
CA PRO A 418 41.19 7.41 27.65
C PRO A 418 41.37 8.13 28.99
N LEU A 419 40.42 7.91 29.90
CA LEU A 419 40.53 8.27 31.30
C LEU A 419 41.63 7.41 31.97
N VAL A 420 42.69 8.03 32.49
CA VAL A 420 43.88 7.30 32.99
C VAL A 420 44.32 7.73 34.39
N GLN A 421 43.96 8.93 34.83
CA GLN A 421 44.33 9.49 36.13
C GLN A 421 43.07 9.92 36.87
N ASN A 422 43.03 9.71 38.19
CA ASN A 422 41.92 10.13 39.06
C ASN A 422 40.53 9.79 38.48
N PRO A 423 40.18 8.50 38.27
CA PRO A 423 38.93 8.12 37.59
C PRO A 423 37.65 8.58 38.32
N GLY A 424 37.77 8.97 39.60
CA GLY A 424 36.71 9.64 40.35
C GLY A 424 36.36 11.06 39.88
N HIS A 425 37.18 11.65 39.00
CA HIS A 425 37.08 13.01 38.50
C HIS A 425 36.84 13.05 36.99
N ALA A 426 36.08 12.09 36.46
CA ALA A 426 35.83 11.99 35.02
C ALA A 426 35.07 13.21 34.48
N ILE A 427 33.97 13.61 35.14
CA ILE A 427 33.22 14.83 34.79
C ILE A 427 32.98 15.70 36.04
N TYR A 428 32.77 17.00 35.82
CA TYR A 428 32.40 17.95 36.87
C TYR A 428 30.97 18.43 36.71
N CYS A 429 30.16 18.22 37.75
CA CYS A 429 28.72 18.44 37.75
C CYS A 429 28.37 19.69 38.56
N HIS A 430 28.59 20.89 37.99
CA HIS A 430 28.37 22.18 38.67
C HIS A 430 27.46 23.10 37.86
N GLY A 431 26.34 23.56 38.43
CA GLY A 431 25.30 24.31 37.70
C GLY A 431 25.76 25.58 36.96
N GLY A 432 26.88 26.19 37.37
CA GLY A 432 27.50 27.34 36.70
C GLY A 432 28.49 27.00 35.56
N HIS A 433 28.71 25.72 35.25
CA HIS A 433 29.65 25.25 34.23
C HIS A 433 28.90 24.57 33.09
N GLY A 434 29.39 24.71 31.85
CA GLY A 434 28.96 23.82 30.76
C GLY A 434 29.63 22.44 30.89
N PRO A 435 29.57 21.62 29.82
CA PRO A 435 30.23 20.32 29.79
C PRO A 435 31.69 20.41 30.26
N THR A 436 32.01 19.67 31.33
CA THR A 436 33.34 19.70 31.96
C THR A 436 33.82 18.28 32.22
N PHE A 437 34.97 17.93 31.67
CA PHE A 437 35.65 16.64 31.79
C PHE A 437 37.05 16.85 32.39
N GLY A 438 37.38 16.04 33.39
CA GLY A 438 38.69 16.02 34.04
C GLY A 438 38.91 17.12 35.06
N ALA A 439 39.61 16.79 36.14
CA ALA A 439 40.00 17.67 37.25
C ALA A 439 40.76 18.92 36.80
N GLY A 440 41.54 18.83 35.72
CA GLY A 440 42.37 19.92 35.18
C GLY A 440 41.68 20.79 34.13
N HIS A 441 40.37 20.61 33.91
CA HIS A 441 39.67 21.15 32.74
C HIS A 441 40.27 20.63 31.42
N ASP A 442 40.44 19.31 31.34
CA ASP A 442 40.92 18.61 30.15
C ASP A 442 40.00 18.90 28.94
N LEU A 443 38.69 19.03 29.19
CA LEU A 443 37.73 19.72 28.35
C LEU A 443 36.76 20.51 29.25
N TYR A 444 36.68 21.83 29.09
CA TYR A 444 35.70 22.68 29.76
C TYR A 444 35.10 23.69 28.80
N ILE A 445 33.80 23.56 28.55
CA ILE A 445 33.03 24.57 27.80
C ILE A 445 32.43 25.56 28.79
N GLN A 446 32.84 26.83 28.69
CA GLN A 446 32.44 27.87 29.61
C GLN A 446 30.97 28.28 29.42
N ASN A 447 30.32 28.64 30.54
CA ASN A 447 29.02 29.28 30.53
C ASN A 447 29.09 30.59 29.74
N SER A 448 28.25 30.72 28.70
CA SER A 448 28.16 31.94 27.91
C SER A 448 26.71 32.34 27.71
N ALA A 449 26.42 33.62 27.96
CA ALA A 449 25.13 34.23 27.63
C ALA A 449 25.09 34.77 26.18
N GLY A 450 26.18 34.61 25.42
CA GLY A 450 26.31 35.06 24.03
C GLY A 450 25.95 33.99 23.00
N THR A 451 26.32 34.23 21.75
CA THR A 451 26.11 33.32 20.61
C THR A 451 27.28 32.35 20.37
N HIS A 452 28.29 32.37 21.23
CA HIS A 452 29.49 31.54 21.17
C HIS A 452 29.94 31.24 22.61
N SER A 453 30.59 30.10 22.81
CA SER A 453 31.21 29.75 24.10
C SER A 453 32.74 29.76 23.97
N SER A 454 33.43 29.76 25.11
CA SER A 454 34.88 29.56 25.15
C SER A 454 35.19 28.15 25.65
N LEU A 455 36.18 27.52 25.03
CA LEU A 455 36.77 26.26 25.48
C LEU A 455 38.02 26.56 26.31
N ILE A 456 38.17 25.84 27.42
CA ILE A 456 39.46 25.57 28.07
C ILE A 456 39.77 24.08 27.87
N SER A 457 40.97 23.74 27.41
CA SER A 457 41.41 22.36 27.26
C SER A 457 42.86 22.19 27.69
N ASN A 458 43.03 21.53 28.84
CA ASN A 458 44.33 21.17 29.42
C ASN A 458 44.46 19.64 29.46
N LEU A 459 44.55 19.01 28.30
CA LEU A 459 44.58 17.56 28.21
C LEU A 459 45.83 17.02 28.94
N GLY A 460 45.67 15.99 29.78
CA GLY A 460 46.77 15.34 30.48
C GLY A 460 46.67 15.27 32.00
N ALA A 461 45.72 15.99 32.62
CA ALA A 461 45.55 15.96 34.07
C ALA A 461 44.71 14.77 34.55
N THR A 462 43.69 14.36 33.80
CA THR A 462 42.79 13.24 34.13
C THR A 462 42.70 12.25 32.98
N TYR A 463 42.56 12.76 31.76
CA TYR A 463 42.60 12.02 30.50
C TYR A 463 44.00 12.04 29.90
N SER A 464 44.36 10.98 29.17
CA SER A 464 45.68 10.82 28.60
C SER A 464 45.98 11.88 27.54
N GLN A 465 47.20 12.43 27.52
CA GLN A 465 47.69 13.20 26.37
C GLN A 465 47.97 12.32 25.17
N GLN A 466 48.40 11.08 25.44
CA GLN A 466 48.72 10.10 24.42
C GLN A 466 47.43 9.37 24.03
N ALA A 467 47.08 9.46 22.75
CA ALA A 467 45.96 8.76 22.18
C ALA A 467 46.18 7.25 22.26
N GLU A 468 45.08 6.51 22.26
CA GLU A 468 45.11 5.06 22.21
C GLU A 468 45.81 4.57 20.93
N GLY A 469 46.72 3.61 21.07
CA GLY A 469 47.65 3.20 20.00
C GLY A 469 48.98 3.95 20.00
N GLY A 470 49.13 5.03 20.79
CA GLY A 470 50.42 5.63 21.14
C GLY A 470 51.09 6.55 20.11
N VAL A 471 50.46 6.77 18.95
CA VAL A 471 51.07 7.52 17.84
C VAL A 471 50.84 9.04 17.94
N ILE A 472 49.77 9.48 18.61
CA ILE A 472 49.36 10.88 18.67
C ILE A 472 49.41 11.36 20.11
N THR A 473 50.12 12.47 20.39
CA THR A 473 50.15 13.13 21.70
C THR A 473 49.64 14.56 21.58
N LEU A 474 48.68 14.95 22.42
CA LEU A 474 48.03 16.27 22.40
C LEU A 474 48.09 16.95 23.78
N ALA A 475 48.34 18.26 23.78
CA ALA A 475 48.21 19.10 24.97
C ALA A 475 46.85 19.79 25.07
N SER A 476 46.14 19.95 23.93
CA SER A 476 44.78 20.48 23.84
C SER A 476 43.99 19.71 22.77
N LEU A 477 42.67 19.63 22.95
CA LEU A 477 41.76 19.03 21.99
C LEU A 477 41.48 19.91 20.75
N ALA A 478 41.71 21.22 20.86
CA ALA A 478 41.53 22.20 19.78
C ALA A 478 42.89 22.78 19.33
N GLU A 479 42.87 23.89 18.58
CA GLU A 479 44.08 24.58 18.11
C GLU A 479 44.99 25.11 19.24
N SER A 480 44.43 25.41 20.41
CA SER A 480 45.13 25.97 21.58
C SER A 480 44.41 25.56 22.87
N SER A 481 45.00 25.82 24.04
CA SER A 481 44.38 25.53 25.35
C SER A 481 43.19 26.42 25.69
N SER A 482 42.99 27.52 24.95
CA SER A 482 41.85 28.43 25.07
C SER A 482 41.44 28.94 23.69
N THR A 483 40.22 28.62 23.26
CA THR A 483 39.67 29.09 21.97
C THR A 483 38.16 29.32 22.06
N THR A 484 37.58 29.94 21.04
CA THR A 484 36.13 30.12 20.91
C THR A 484 35.53 28.93 20.17
N ILE A 485 34.37 28.46 20.64
CA ILE A 485 33.57 27.43 19.99
C ILE A 485 32.36 28.06 19.30
N THR A 486 32.12 27.63 18.07
CA THR A 486 31.02 28.09 17.22
C THR A 486 29.72 27.36 17.52
N GLU A 487 29.81 26.09 17.90
CA GLU A 487 28.66 25.23 18.19
C GLU A 487 29.11 24.02 19.02
N TRP A 488 28.20 23.52 19.85
CA TRP A 488 28.38 22.25 20.54
C TRP A 488 27.06 21.55 20.81
N GLU A 489 27.11 20.22 20.83
CA GLU A 489 25.96 19.32 20.92
C GLU A 489 26.22 18.24 21.97
N VAL A 490 25.16 17.78 22.63
CA VAL A 490 25.20 16.67 23.59
C VAL A 490 24.12 15.66 23.24
N PHE A 491 24.51 14.40 23.13
CA PHE A 491 23.63 13.29 22.79
C PHE A 491 23.62 12.28 23.93
N SER A 492 22.45 11.79 24.33
CA SER A 492 22.33 10.60 25.18
C SER A 492 22.48 9.34 24.32
N VAL A 493 23.10 8.31 24.86
CA VAL A 493 23.30 7.03 24.17
C VAL A 493 22.51 5.94 24.89
N GLU A 494 21.51 5.37 24.20
CA GLU A 494 20.65 4.30 24.75
C GLU A 494 21.23 2.91 24.50
N VAL A 495 21.23 2.08 25.56
CA VAL A 495 21.70 0.70 25.56
C VAL A 495 20.52 -0.23 25.81
N GLN A 496 20.41 -1.33 25.06
CA GLN A 496 19.36 -2.33 25.28
C GLN A 496 19.59 -3.09 26.60
N PRO A 497 18.55 -3.34 27.42
CA PRO A 497 18.71 -4.19 28.59
C PRO A 497 18.91 -5.65 28.15
N THR A 498 20.03 -6.26 28.55
CA THR A 498 20.29 -7.68 28.30
C THR A 498 19.54 -8.54 29.33
N VAL A 499 19.20 -9.78 28.94
CA VAL A 499 18.60 -10.76 29.85
C VAL A 499 19.48 -10.96 31.10
N ASP A 500 20.80 -10.97 30.94
CA ASP A 500 21.76 -11.05 32.06
C ASP A 500 21.80 -9.77 32.93
N GLY A 501 21.62 -8.58 32.33
CA GLY A 501 21.53 -7.31 33.05
C GLY A 501 20.25 -7.22 33.90
N LEU A 502 19.12 -7.61 33.30
CA LEU A 502 17.83 -7.73 33.99
C LEU A 502 17.86 -8.82 35.08
N LEU A 503 18.58 -9.93 34.85
CA LEU A 503 18.82 -10.96 35.87
C LEU A 503 19.68 -10.45 37.02
N LYS A 504 20.72 -9.66 36.76
CA LYS A 504 21.61 -9.11 37.78
C LYS A 504 20.89 -8.07 38.66
N GLU A 505 20.03 -7.27 38.04
CA GLU A 505 19.16 -6.31 38.73
C GLU A 505 18.08 -7.03 39.56
N ALA A 506 17.40 -8.03 38.99
CA ALA A 506 16.43 -8.87 39.69
C ALA A 506 17.03 -9.69 40.84
N LEU A 507 18.30 -10.13 40.74
CA LEU A 507 19.02 -10.86 41.79
C LEU A 507 19.57 -9.96 42.90
N SER A 508 19.53 -8.64 42.72
CA SER A 508 19.99 -7.68 43.73
C SER A 508 18.88 -7.25 44.71
N VAL A 509 17.63 -7.65 44.44
CA VAL A 509 16.47 -7.41 45.30
C VAL A 509 16.42 -8.46 46.41
N PRO A 510 16.58 -8.08 47.69
CA PRO A 510 16.52 -9.04 48.80
C PRO A 510 15.06 -9.33 49.17
N GLY A 511 14.61 -10.58 48.98
CA GLY A 511 13.36 -11.09 49.56
C GLY A 511 12.45 -11.85 48.58
N GLU A 512 12.39 -13.18 48.78
CA GLU A 512 11.35 -14.16 48.36
C GLU A 512 11.07 -14.33 46.83
N LEU A 513 11.05 -15.49 46.19
CA LEU A 513 10.63 -16.86 46.57
C LEU A 513 11.40 -17.96 45.77
N PRO A 514 11.44 -19.22 46.25
CA PRO A 514 12.15 -20.35 45.62
C PRO A 514 11.61 -20.85 44.26
N GLU A 515 10.36 -20.51 43.89
CA GLU A 515 9.70 -21.09 42.70
C GLU A 515 10.16 -20.48 41.37
N SER A 516 10.63 -19.23 41.37
CA SER A 516 11.16 -18.53 40.18
C SER A 516 12.47 -19.15 39.66
N ARG A 517 13.30 -19.74 40.54
CA ARG A 517 14.52 -20.48 40.15
C ARG A 517 14.23 -21.78 39.40
N ARG A 518 13.13 -22.47 39.75
CA ARG A 518 12.76 -23.78 39.18
C ARG A 518 12.26 -23.66 37.74
N VAL A 519 11.51 -22.59 37.46
CA VAL A 519 10.99 -22.28 36.11
C VAL A 519 12.13 -21.84 35.17
N LEU A 520 13.10 -21.07 35.67
CA LEU A 520 14.27 -20.64 34.89
C LEU A 520 15.22 -21.81 34.51
N GLU A 521 15.37 -22.83 35.36
CA GLU A 521 16.15 -24.03 35.01
C GLU A 521 15.42 -24.95 34.01
N GLN A 522 14.09 -25.06 34.07
CA GLN A 522 13.30 -25.84 33.11
C GLN A 522 13.30 -25.22 31.71
N VAL A 523 13.25 -23.89 31.60
CA VAL A 523 13.36 -23.18 30.30
C VAL A 523 14.76 -23.37 29.69
N ARG A 524 15.82 -23.42 30.52
CA ARG A 524 17.19 -23.74 30.09
C ARG A 524 17.32 -25.15 29.53
N ALA A 525 16.63 -26.13 30.13
CA ALA A 525 16.66 -27.53 29.70
C ALA A 525 15.92 -27.77 28.36
N VAL A 526 14.79 -27.10 28.14
CA VAL A 526 13.98 -27.21 26.90
C VAL A 526 14.72 -26.64 25.69
N LEU A 527 15.49 -25.56 25.87
CA LEU A 527 16.31 -24.96 24.82
C LEU A 527 17.55 -25.80 24.45
N ALA A 528 18.02 -26.68 25.33
CA ALA A 528 19.12 -27.61 25.06
C ALA A 528 18.69 -28.81 24.21
N VAL A 529 17.45 -29.30 24.39
CA VAL A 529 16.88 -30.42 23.62
C VAL A 529 16.57 -30.03 22.17
N ALA A 530 16.18 -28.77 21.93
CA ALA A 530 15.87 -28.26 20.59
C ALA A 530 17.09 -28.17 19.64
N ARG A 531 18.31 -28.36 20.13
CA ARG A 531 19.56 -28.23 19.35
C ARG A 531 20.21 -29.56 18.93
N ALA A 532 19.55 -30.71 19.09
CA ALA A 532 20.12 -32.02 18.74
C ALA A 532 19.19 -32.94 17.89
N GLY A 533 19.19 -32.76 16.56
CA GLY A 533 19.21 -33.84 15.53
C GLY A 533 17.95 -34.65 15.08
N GLY A 534 17.62 -34.55 13.77
CA GLY A 534 17.17 -35.59 12.78
C GLY A 534 15.77 -36.26 12.89
N HIS A 535 15.07 -36.77 11.86
CA HIS A 535 15.09 -36.68 10.38
C HIS A 535 13.78 -37.33 9.79
N SER A 536 13.23 -36.75 8.72
CA SER A 536 12.83 -37.35 7.42
C SER A 536 11.72 -38.41 7.16
N GLN A 537 10.76 -38.76 8.03
CA GLN A 537 9.59 -39.58 7.57
C GLN A 537 8.19 -39.05 7.89
N GLN A 538 8.07 -38.08 8.80
CA GLN A 538 6.79 -37.44 9.13
C GLN A 538 6.34 -36.43 8.05
N ARG A 539 7.30 -35.69 7.47
CA ARG A 539 7.04 -34.64 6.46
C ARG A 539 6.40 -35.16 5.17
N ALA A 540 6.66 -36.40 4.76
CA ALA A 540 6.06 -36.97 3.55
C ALA A 540 4.59 -37.37 3.73
N ARG A 541 4.17 -37.72 4.96
CA ARG A 541 2.77 -38.03 5.29
C ARG A 541 1.94 -36.77 5.56
N GLU A 542 2.56 -35.75 6.16
CA GLU A 542 1.92 -34.45 6.41
C GLU A 542 1.70 -33.64 5.11
N ASP A 543 2.57 -33.76 4.11
CA ASP A 543 2.40 -33.08 2.81
C ASP A 543 1.23 -33.63 1.97
N ILE A 544 0.93 -34.92 2.08
CA ILE A 544 -0.22 -35.54 1.38
C ILE A 544 -1.53 -35.17 2.08
N ALA A 545 -1.54 -35.10 3.42
CA ALA A 545 -2.69 -34.64 4.19
C ALA A 545 -2.94 -33.11 4.03
N ALA A 546 -1.88 -32.31 3.95
CA ALA A 546 -1.97 -30.87 3.71
C ALA A 546 -2.48 -30.52 2.30
N LYS A 547 -2.14 -31.31 1.28
CA LYS A 547 -2.65 -31.15 -0.09
C LYS A 547 -4.13 -31.53 -0.22
N ARG A 548 -4.61 -32.53 0.52
CA ARG A 548 -6.04 -32.88 0.56
C ARG A 548 -6.87 -31.81 1.28
N ALA A 549 -6.33 -31.26 2.37
CA ALA A 549 -6.93 -30.14 3.10
C ALA A 549 -6.85 -28.79 2.34
N HIS A 550 -5.98 -28.66 1.33
CA HIS A 550 -5.92 -27.48 0.46
C HIS A 550 -7.06 -27.51 -0.58
N LEU A 551 -7.35 -28.67 -1.16
CA LEU A 551 -8.44 -28.83 -2.12
C LEU A 551 -9.84 -28.64 -1.49
N GLU A 552 -10.02 -29.07 -0.23
CA GLU A 552 -11.26 -28.85 0.52
C GLU A 552 -11.40 -27.37 0.97
N ARG A 553 -10.29 -26.67 1.24
CA ARG A 553 -10.27 -25.23 1.54
C ARG A 553 -10.60 -24.36 0.33
N ASP A 554 -10.24 -24.76 -0.88
CA ASP A 554 -10.53 -24.00 -2.10
C ASP A 554 -12.04 -24.06 -2.49
N VAL A 555 -12.72 -25.16 -2.13
CA VAL A 555 -14.18 -25.29 -2.26
C VAL A 555 -14.92 -24.48 -1.19
N GLU A 556 -14.33 -24.32 -0.01
CA GLU A 556 -14.88 -23.48 1.07
C GLU A 556 -14.54 -21.97 0.89
N PHE A 557 -13.44 -21.66 0.20
CA PHE A 557 -13.03 -20.31 -0.19
C PHE A 557 -14.02 -19.67 -1.17
N MET A 558 -14.53 -20.43 -2.16
CA MET A 558 -15.59 -19.96 -3.06
C MET A 558 -16.94 -19.72 -2.35
N LYS A 559 -17.20 -20.38 -1.21
CA LYS A 559 -18.39 -20.11 -0.38
C LYS A 559 -18.24 -18.87 0.51
N LYS A 560 -17.00 -18.43 0.82
CA LYS A 560 -16.71 -17.30 1.70
C LYS A 560 -16.73 -15.92 1.03
N PHE A 561 -16.56 -15.84 -0.29
CA PHE A 561 -16.42 -14.56 -0.99
C PHE A 561 -17.72 -13.75 -1.11
N ILE A 562 -18.89 -14.37 -0.86
CA ILE A 562 -20.17 -13.68 -0.99
C ILE A 562 -20.68 -13.12 0.36
N ASN A 563 -20.17 -13.54 1.52
CA ASN A 563 -20.81 -13.19 2.81
C ASN A 563 -19.92 -13.14 4.08
N THR A 564 -18.59 -12.97 4.01
CA THR A 564 -17.77 -12.93 5.24
C THR A 564 -17.34 -11.50 5.62
N PRO A 565 -17.51 -11.07 6.89
CA PRO A 565 -16.94 -9.83 7.40
C PRO A 565 -15.41 -9.89 7.22
N GLY A 566 -14.86 -9.07 6.33
CA GLY A 566 -13.47 -9.20 5.88
C GLY A 566 -12.41 -9.00 6.98
N THR A 567 -11.22 -9.52 6.71
CA THR A 567 -10.02 -9.47 7.55
C THR A 567 -9.30 -8.13 7.45
N GLU A 568 -8.50 -7.76 8.47
CA GLU A 568 -7.74 -6.50 8.55
C GLU A 568 -6.79 -6.23 7.36
N HIS A 569 -6.35 -7.27 6.67
CA HIS A 569 -5.36 -7.22 5.59
C HIS A 569 -5.99 -7.11 4.18
N GLN A 570 -7.30 -6.93 4.09
CA GLN A 570 -8.00 -6.82 2.81
C GLN A 570 -7.67 -5.50 2.10
N ILE A 571 -7.33 -5.57 0.81
CA ILE A 571 -7.18 -4.39 -0.07
C ILE A 571 -8.58 -3.92 -0.50
N VAL A 572 -8.81 -2.62 -0.38
CA VAL A 572 -10.06 -1.94 -0.75
C VAL A 572 -9.76 -0.97 -1.88
N GLN A 573 -10.52 -1.08 -2.97
CA GLN A 573 -10.51 -0.13 -4.09
C GLN A 573 -11.48 1.01 -3.80
N LEU A 574 -11.04 2.23 -4.06
CA LEU A 574 -11.76 3.49 -3.82
C LEU A 574 -11.81 4.27 -5.14
N ASN A 575 -12.95 4.90 -5.42
CA ASN A 575 -13.13 5.79 -6.54
C ASN A 575 -13.44 7.19 -5.99
N VAL A 576 -12.44 8.07 -5.94
CA VAL A 576 -12.63 9.42 -5.40
C VAL A 576 -12.85 10.38 -6.56
N SER A 577 -14.09 10.79 -6.81
CA SER A 577 -14.54 11.63 -7.93
C SER A 577 -13.90 11.25 -9.28
N GLY A 578 -13.89 9.95 -9.62
CA GLY A 578 -13.34 9.41 -10.87
C GLY A 578 -11.87 9.00 -10.81
N LYS A 579 -11.17 9.27 -9.69
CA LYS A 579 -9.79 8.83 -9.49
C LYS A 579 -9.76 7.51 -8.72
N ALA A 580 -9.28 6.46 -9.38
CA ALA A 580 -9.02 5.17 -8.74
C ALA A 580 -7.88 5.29 -7.71
N MET A 581 -8.11 4.72 -6.53
CA MET A 581 -7.16 4.66 -5.42
C MET A 581 -7.32 3.32 -4.70
N ALA A 582 -6.24 2.79 -4.11
CA ALA A 582 -6.31 1.58 -3.30
C ALA A 582 -5.66 1.81 -1.92
N THR A 583 -6.19 1.11 -0.91
CA THR A 583 -5.64 1.09 0.45
C THR A 583 -6.09 -0.15 1.19
N MET A 584 -5.52 -0.45 2.36
CA MET A 584 -5.99 -1.56 3.17
C MET A 584 -7.19 -1.15 4.03
N ARG A 585 -8.08 -2.11 4.31
CA ARG A 585 -9.20 -1.93 5.22
C ARG A 585 -8.75 -1.50 6.63
N SER A 586 -7.63 -2.07 7.11
CA SER A 586 -7.01 -1.63 8.36
C SER A 586 -6.64 -0.15 8.36
N THR A 587 -6.26 0.44 7.22
CA THR A 587 -5.95 1.87 7.12
C THR A 587 -7.19 2.74 7.27
N LEU A 588 -8.31 2.35 6.65
CA LEU A 588 -9.58 3.11 6.71
C LEU A 588 -10.25 3.09 8.08
N THR A 589 -9.86 2.15 8.94
CA THR A 589 -10.46 1.92 10.26
C THR A 589 -9.62 2.48 11.42
N GLN A 590 -8.52 3.19 11.14
CA GLN A 590 -7.60 3.71 12.17
C GLN A 590 -8.19 4.80 13.08
N CYS A 591 -9.26 5.48 12.66
CA CYS A 591 -9.95 6.50 13.45
C CYS A 591 -11.35 5.98 13.83
N ALA A 592 -11.46 5.35 15.01
CA ALA A 592 -12.72 4.81 15.49
C ALA A 592 -13.79 5.91 15.57
N GLY A 593 -14.99 5.68 15.02
CA GLY A 593 -16.05 6.70 14.97
C GLY A 593 -15.97 7.67 13.79
N SER A 594 -14.93 7.60 12.94
CA SER A 594 -14.95 8.29 11.64
C SER A 594 -15.95 7.63 10.68
N LEU A 595 -16.38 8.38 9.64
CA LEU A 595 -17.23 7.86 8.57
C LEU A 595 -16.56 6.70 7.81
N LEU A 596 -15.23 6.74 7.69
CA LEU A 596 -14.46 5.66 7.07
C LEU A 596 -14.48 4.40 7.96
N ALA A 597 -14.30 4.55 9.27
CA ALA A 597 -14.39 3.43 10.19
C ALA A 597 -15.82 2.88 10.33
N SER A 598 -16.86 3.69 10.12
CA SER A 598 -18.24 3.18 10.10
C SER A 598 -18.54 2.41 8.80
N LYS A 599 -18.08 2.90 7.64
CA LYS A 599 -18.26 2.22 6.34
C LYS A 599 -17.45 0.93 6.23
N PHE A 600 -16.19 0.96 6.65
CA PHE A 600 -15.23 -0.12 6.46
C PHE A 600 -14.93 -0.88 7.77
N GLY A 601 -15.63 -0.59 8.87
CA GLY A 601 -15.49 -1.25 10.15
C GLY A 601 -16.01 -2.69 10.15
N PRO A 602 -16.03 -3.38 11.32
CA PRO A 602 -16.38 -4.80 11.41
C PRO A 602 -17.76 -5.13 10.83
N ARG A 603 -18.71 -4.20 10.96
CA ARG A 603 -20.00 -4.25 10.30
C ARG A 603 -19.88 -3.54 8.95
N TRP A 604 -19.56 -4.31 7.92
CA TRP A 604 -19.48 -3.81 6.54
C TRP A 604 -20.77 -3.09 6.17
N SER A 605 -20.70 -1.80 5.84
CA SER A 605 -21.89 -0.99 5.55
C SER A 605 -21.85 -0.34 4.17
N VAL A 606 -20.91 -0.74 3.31
CA VAL A 606 -20.85 -0.31 1.91
C VAL A 606 -21.90 -1.09 1.13
N LEU A 607 -22.79 -0.36 0.46
CA LEU A 607 -23.83 -0.92 -0.41
C LEU A 607 -23.29 -1.09 -1.83
N ASP A 608 -23.88 -1.99 -2.63
CA ASP A 608 -23.49 -2.18 -4.04
C ASP A 608 -23.64 -0.88 -4.85
N GLU A 609 -24.59 -0.03 -4.47
CA GLU A 609 -24.84 1.29 -5.07
C GLU A 609 -23.70 2.29 -4.81
N ASP A 610 -22.92 2.08 -3.74
CA ASP A 610 -21.74 2.90 -3.42
C ASP A 610 -20.52 2.51 -4.29
N ILE A 611 -20.60 1.44 -5.11
CA ILE A 611 -19.47 0.94 -5.90
C ILE A 611 -19.59 1.44 -7.34
N VAL A 612 -18.63 2.25 -7.77
CA VAL A 612 -18.56 2.82 -9.13
C VAL A 612 -17.18 2.53 -9.72
N ASP A 613 -17.14 2.03 -10.95
CA ASP A 613 -15.91 1.63 -11.67
C ASP A 613 -15.02 0.67 -10.85
N GLY A 614 -15.63 -0.24 -10.10
CA GLY A 614 -14.93 -1.25 -9.31
C GLY A 614 -14.33 -0.77 -7.99
N GLY A 615 -14.59 0.48 -7.56
CA GLY A 615 -14.17 1.01 -6.26
C GLY A 615 -15.31 1.72 -5.51
N VAL A 616 -15.18 1.85 -4.19
CA VAL A 616 -16.18 2.57 -3.37
C VAL A 616 -16.09 4.06 -3.67
N PHE A 617 -17.19 4.64 -4.13
CA PHE A 617 -17.27 6.00 -4.63
C PHE A 617 -17.32 7.03 -3.49
N PHE A 618 -16.49 8.06 -3.61
CA PHE A 618 -16.48 9.23 -2.76
C PHE A 618 -16.49 10.48 -3.64
N ASP A 619 -17.51 11.32 -3.51
CA ASP A 619 -17.54 12.60 -4.21
C ASP A 619 -16.74 13.68 -3.44
N LEU A 620 -15.42 13.52 -3.43
CA LEU A 620 -14.48 14.33 -2.64
C LEU A 620 -13.27 14.71 -3.50
N SER A 621 -12.54 15.76 -3.10
CA SER A 621 -11.30 16.12 -3.78
C SER A 621 -10.27 14.98 -3.69
N PRO A 622 -9.81 14.40 -4.81
CA PRO A 622 -8.88 13.27 -4.76
C PRO A 622 -7.52 13.63 -4.16
N ALA A 623 -7.11 14.89 -4.31
CA ALA A 623 -5.87 15.40 -3.73
C ALA A 623 -5.95 15.47 -2.20
N LEU A 624 -7.03 16.03 -1.66
CA LEU A 624 -7.21 16.16 -0.21
C LEU A 624 -7.50 14.81 0.45
N PHE A 625 -8.28 13.96 -0.21
CA PHE A 625 -8.52 12.60 0.26
C PHE A 625 -7.24 11.76 0.29
N SER A 626 -6.35 11.92 -0.70
CA SER A 626 -5.02 11.30 -0.67
C SER A 626 -4.18 11.76 0.53
N THR A 627 -4.29 13.02 0.94
CA THR A 627 -3.60 13.52 2.14
C THR A 627 -4.13 12.84 3.40
N ILE A 628 -5.44 12.60 3.49
CA ILE A 628 -6.05 11.86 4.61
C ILE A 628 -5.61 10.40 4.62
N LEU A 629 -5.64 9.71 3.47
CA LEU A 629 -5.14 8.34 3.39
C LEU A 629 -3.67 8.26 3.81
N GLN A 630 -2.85 9.24 3.41
CA GLN A 630 -1.46 9.31 3.83
C GLN A 630 -1.32 9.46 5.35
N PHE A 631 -2.14 10.30 5.98
CA PHE A 631 -2.19 10.43 7.44
C PHE A 631 -2.60 9.12 8.12
N LEU A 632 -3.66 8.46 7.63
CA LEU A 632 -4.13 7.19 8.19
C LEU A 632 -3.09 6.07 8.08
N ARG A 633 -2.34 6.01 6.98
CA ARG A 633 -1.22 5.06 6.81
C ARG A 633 -0.13 5.27 7.85
N LEU A 634 0.22 6.54 8.10
CA LEU A 634 1.18 6.90 9.14
C LEU A 634 0.66 6.50 10.52
N LYS A 635 -0.63 6.75 10.79
CA LYS A 635 -1.28 6.37 12.06
C LYS A 635 -1.24 4.87 12.30
N ARG A 636 -1.50 4.07 11.26
CA ARG A 636 -1.37 2.61 11.35
C ARG A 636 0.04 2.14 11.68
N LEU A 637 1.07 2.78 11.12
CA LEU A 637 2.47 2.41 11.35
C LEU A 637 2.95 2.87 12.74
N CYS A 638 2.50 4.03 13.21
CA CYS A 638 3.01 4.70 14.41
C CYS A 638 2.17 4.43 15.68
N GLY A 639 0.92 4.00 15.56
CA GLY A 639 0.04 3.75 16.71
C GLY A 639 -0.43 5.03 17.41
N GLU A 640 -0.22 5.09 18.74
CA GLU A 640 -0.63 6.22 19.60
C GLU A 640 0.35 7.41 19.61
N LEU A 641 1.45 7.35 18.86
CA LEU A 641 2.42 8.45 18.77
C LEU A 641 1.82 9.70 18.09
N ASP A 642 2.24 10.90 18.51
CA ASP A 642 1.84 12.17 17.90
C ASP A 642 2.35 12.26 16.45
N ILE A 643 1.43 12.25 15.49
CA ILE A 643 1.72 12.35 14.07
C ILE A 643 1.64 13.83 13.68
N SER A 644 2.64 14.34 12.97
CA SER A 644 2.62 15.72 12.47
C SER A 644 1.39 15.99 11.60
N ALA A 645 0.90 17.24 11.65
CA ALA A 645 -0.20 17.70 10.81
C ALA A 645 0.06 17.39 9.31
N PRO A 646 -0.94 16.88 8.57
CA PRO A 646 -0.78 16.59 7.16
C PRO A 646 -0.40 17.86 6.37
N PRO A 647 0.52 17.76 5.39
CA PRO A 647 0.89 18.90 4.56
C PRO A 647 -0.26 19.24 3.61
N VAL A 648 -0.96 20.34 3.88
CA VAL A 648 -2.07 20.85 3.06
C VAL A 648 -1.69 22.19 2.43
N PRO A 649 -1.85 22.38 1.11
CA PRO A 649 -1.62 23.67 0.48
C PRO A 649 -2.52 24.76 1.09
N ARG A 650 -1.97 25.95 1.33
CA ARG A 650 -2.67 27.09 1.95
C ARG A 650 -4.03 27.40 1.34
N SER A 651 -4.14 27.31 0.01
CA SER A 651 -5.39 27.54 -0.73
C SER A 651 -6.50 26.53 -0.43
N SER A 652 -6.17 25.38 0.17
CA SER A 652 -7.06 24.26 0.36
C SER A 652 -7.37 23.95 1.83
N VAL A 653 -6.84 24.74 2.79
CA VAL A 653 -7.02 24.49 4.23
C VAL A 653 -8.48 24.51 4.65
N GLN A 654 -9.26 25.53 4.26
CA GLN A 654 -10.69 25.59 4.59
C GLN A 654 -11.48 24.41 4.01
N THR A 655 -11.15 24.00 2.79
CA THR A 655 -11.77 22.84 2.14
C THR A 655 -11.37 21.55 2.86
N PHE A 656 -10.14 21.46 3.34
CA PHE A 656 -9.63 20.33 4.11
C PHE A 656 -10.29 20.23 5.49
N ASP A 657 -10.51 21.34 6.19
CA ASP A 657 -11.21 21.34 7.47
C ASP A 657 -12.66 20.85 7.33
N ARG A 658 -13.37 21.32 6.31
CA ARG A 658 -14.74 20.84 6.01
C ARG A 658 -14.75 19.34 5.65
N LEU A 659 -13.70 18.86 4.99
CA LEU A 659 -13.53 17.45 4.69
C LEU A 659 -13.30 16.62 5.96
N LEU A 660 -12.51 17.12 6.91
CA LEU A 660 -12.32 16.48 8.22
C LEU A 660 -13.63 16.44 9.02
N ASP A 661 -14.43 17.50 8.98
CA ASP A 661 -15.76 17.53 9.61
C ASP A 661 -16.68 16.47 8.98
N TYR A 662 -16.75 16.45 7.64
CA TYR A 662 -17.57 15.48 6.90
C TYR A 662 -17.19 14.03 7.23
N LEU A 663 -15.89 13.73 7.32
CA LEU A 663 -15.41 12.40 7.66
C LEU A 663 -15.47 12.09 9.16
N SER A 664 -15.87 13.04 10.01
CA SER A 664 -15.82 12.92 11.47
C SER A 664 -14.40 12.60 11.98
N MET A 665 -13.40 13.25 11.38
CA MET A 665 -11.98 13.04 11.65
C MET A 665 -11.30 14.24 12.32
N ARG A 666 -12.03 15.32 12.62
CA ARG A 666 -11.43 16.58 13.12
C ARG A 666 -10.65 16.41 14.41
N GLU A 667 -11.15 15.60 15.35
CA GLU A 667 -10.49 15.35 16.64
C GLU A 667 -9.25 14.44 16.51
N TYR A 668 -9.08 13.77 15.36
CA TYR A 668 -7.99 12.82 15.12
C TYR A 668 -6.82 13.43 14.37
N VAL A 669 -7.04 14.51 13.61
CA VAL A 669 -6.04 15.11 12.71
C VAL A 669 -5.55 16.43 13.32
N PRO A 670 -4.26 16.53 13.71
CA PRO A 670 -3.72 17.79 14.20
C PRO A 670 -3.76 18.85 13.09
N ILE A 671 -4.29 20.03 13.40
CA ILE A 671 -4.43 21.16 12.47
C ILE A 671 -3.23 22.09 12.64
N ALA A 672 -2.63 22.52 11.53
CA ALA A 672 -1.69 23.63 11.54
C ALA A 672 -2.45 24.95 11.77
N LEU A 673 -2.74 25.25 13.03
CA LEU A 673 -3.40 26.46 13.54
C LEU A 673 -2.79 27.81 13.10
N LEU A 674 -1.57 27.89 12.57
CA LEU A 674 -0.89 29.15 12.21
C LEU A 674 -0.37 29.13 10.77
N ASP A 675 -1.04 29.87 9.87
CA ASP A 675 -0.61 30.04 8.49
C ASP A 675 0.33 31.24 8.31
N SER A 676 1.57 31.10 8.77
CA SER A 676 2.59 32.16 8.70
C SER A 676 3.50 32.01 7.47
N VAL A 677 3.75 33.12 6.77
CA VAL A 677 4.79 33.23 5.73
C VAL A 677 6.19 33.50 6.30
N LEU A 678 6.27 33.81 7.59
CA LEU A 678 7.53 34.15 8.28
C LEU A 678 8.10 32.97 9.06
N LEU A 679 7.25 32.02 9.47
CA LEU A 679 7.62 30.93 10.35
C LEU A 679 7.82 29.63 9.56
N SER A 680 8.84 28.86 9.94
CA SER A 680 8.98 27.48 9.47
C SER A 680 7.89 26.57 10.07
N LEU A 681 7.69 25.38 9.51
CA LEU A 681 6.73 24.40 10.04
C LEU A 681 6.99 24.06 11.51
N ASP A 682 8.26 23.95 11.92
CA ASP A 682 8.63 23.67 13.31
C ASP A 682 8.32 24.85 14.25
N GLN A 683 8.54 26.08 13.78
CA GLN A 683 8.18 27.29 14.53
C GLN A 683 6.66 27.44 14.66
N VAL A 684 5.93 27.09 13.61
CA VAL A 684 4.46 27.01 13.62
C VAL A 684 4.00 26.00 14.68
N ALA A 685 4.54 24.78 14.69
CA ALA A 685 4.20 23.76 15.69
C ALA A 685 4.53 24.19 17.14
N THR A 686 5.68 24.85 17.34
CA THR A 686 6.09 25.36 18.65
C THR A 686 5.10 26.39 19.19
N LEU A 687 4.75 27.37 18.36
CA LEU A 687 3.84 28.45 18.74
C LEU A 687 2.41 27.93 18.97
N GLN A 688 2.02 26.87 18.27
CA GLN A 688 0.77 26.14 18.51
C GLN A 688 0.74 25.44 19.86
N GLY A 689 1.82 24.76 20.24
CA GLY A 689 1.94 24.13 21.55
C GLY A 689 1.73 25.14 22.69
N TRP A 690 2.30 26.34 22.56
CA TRP A 690 2.10 27.42 23.53
C TRP A 690 0.66 27.94 23.56
N LEU A 691 0.03 28.13 22.40
CA LEU A 691 -1.37 28.58 22.31
C LEU A 691 -2.35 27.55 22.91
N MET A 692 -2.15 26.27 22.61
CA MET A 692 -3.00 25.18 23.13
C MET A 692 -2.85 25.00 24.65
N ALA A 693 -1.67 25.29 25.21
CA ALA A 693 -1.47 25.30 26.66
C ALA A 693 -2.22 26.45 27.37
N GLY A 694 -2.38 27.59 26.69
CA GLY A 694 -3.05 28.78 27.25
C GLY A 694 -4.55 28.90 26.93
N VAL A 695 -5.03 28.31 25.83
CA VAL A 695 -6.40 28.48 25.33
C VAL A 695 -7.04 27.11 25.10
N ARG A 696 -7.91 26.69 26.03
CA ARG A 696 -8.54 25.34 26.01
C ARG A 696 -9.55 25.12 24.87
N GLU A 697 -10.01 26.18 24.21
CA GLU A 697 -11.02 26.11 23.13
C GLU A 697 -10.48 26.66 21.78
N LEU A 698 -9.17 26.60 21.55
CA LEU A 698 -8.56 27.11 20.33
C LEU A 698 -8.99 26.28 19.10
N ARG A 699 -9.84 26.84 18.23
CA ARG A 699 -10.36 26.15 17.03
C ARG A 699 -9.65 26.51 15.72
N GLN A 700 -9.15 27.74 15.61
CA GLN A 700 -8.54 28.30 14.39
C GLN A 700 -7.79 29.59 14.74
N ALA A 701 -6.68 29.91 14.05
CA ALA A 701 -6.11 31.26 14.06
C ALA A 701 -6.29 31.91 12.68
N ASN A 702 -6.83 33.14 12.69
CA ASN A 702 -7.10 33.91 11.48
C ASN A 702 -6.02 34.98 11.28
N LEU A 703 -5.52 35.11 10.05
CA LEU A 703 -4.62 36.21 9.68
C LEU A 703 -5.43 37.50 9.49
N LEU A 704 -5.37 38.41 10.46
CA LEU A 704 -6.06 39.70 10.40
C LEU A 704 -5.32 40.71 9.51
N HIS A 705 -4.01 40.85 9.70
CA HIS A 705 -3.21 41.85 8.97
C HIS A 705 -1.85 41.27 8.56
N ARG A 706 -1.43 41.55 7.33
CA ARG A 706 -0.08 41.25 6.82
C ARG A 706 0.50 42.50 6.20
N ALA A 707 1.53 43.07 6.80
CA ALA A 707 2.11 44.34 6.35
C ALA A 707 2.54 44.35 4.87
N SER A 708 3.07 43.23 4.36
CA SER A 708 3.46 43.10 2.94
C SER A 708 2.27 43.01 1.96
N ARG A 709 1.06 42.70 2.44
CA ARG A 709 -0.18 42.65 1.66
C ARG A 709 -1.03 43.90 1.87
N ASP A 710 -1.11 44.35 3.12
CA ASP A 710 -2.13 45.26 3.64
C ASP A 710 -1.56 46.65 3.99
N SER A 711 -0.25 46.88 3.84
CA SER A 711 0.53 48.09 4.20
C SER A 711 1.23 48.03 5.56
N PHE A 712 2.43 48.60 5.65
CA PHE A 712 3.22 48.74 6.87
C PHE A 712 2.79 49.91 7.77
N THR A 713 1.65 50.57 7.48
CA THR A 713 1.18 51.74 8.23
C THR A 713 0.31 51.37 9.43
N ALA A 714 0.40 52.16 10.51
CA ALA A 714 -0.43 51.98 11.70
C ALA A 714 -1.94 52.08 11.39
N ALA A 715 -2.35 52.98 10.49
CA ALA A 715 -3.74 53.12 10.08
C ALA A 715 -4.28 51.83 9.43
N ALA A 716 -3.47 51.18 8.59
CA ALA A 716 -3.84 49.91 7.99
C ALA A 716 -3.90 48.79 9.03
N PHE A 717 -2.98 48.74 9.99
CA PHE A 717 -3.06 47.77 11.09
C PHE A 717 -4.37 47.91 11.87
N HIS A 718 -4.68 49.12 12.34
CA HIS A 718 -5.90 49.38 13.12
C HIS A 718 -7.18 49.10 12.33
N ALA A 719 -7.22 49.43 11.03
CA ALA A 719 -8.37 49.12 10.17
C ALA A 719 -8.71 47.62 10.07
N HIS A 720 -7.73 46.73 10.28
CA HIS A 720 -7.92 45.27 10.17
C HIS A 720 -7.96 44.55 11.51
N CYS A 721 -7.33 45.11 12.55
CA CYS A 721 -7.15 44.44 13.84
C CYS A 721 -8.07 44.98 14.94
N ASP A 722 -8.59 46.20 14.83
CA ASP A 722 -9.46 46.77 15.85
C ASP A 722 -10.77 45.98 15.96
N GLY A 723 -11.16 45.62 17.19
CA GLY A 723 -12.37 44.84 17.47
C GLY A 723 -12.15 43.32 17.58
N HIS A 724 -10.92 42.83 17.38
CA HIS A 724 -10.54 41.46 17.67
C HIS A 724 -9.89 41.35 19.05
N SER A 725 -10.35 40.39 19.87
CA SER A 725 -9.90 40.13 21.25
C SER A 725 -8.72 39.17 21.33
#